data_AF-G0QXF4-F1
#
_entry.id   AF-G0QXF4-F1
#
_cell.length_a   1.000
_cell.length_b   1.000
_cell.length_c   1.000
_cell.angle_alpha   90.00
_cell.angle_beta   90.00
_cell.angle_gamma   90.00
#
_symmetry.space_group_name_H-M   'P 1'
#
loop_
_entity.id
_entity.type
_entity.pdbx_description
1 polymer ?
#
loop_
_entity_poly.entity_id
_entity_poly.type
_entity_poly.pdbx_seq_one_letter_code
_entity_poly.pdbx_strand_id
1 'polypeptide(L)'
;MAQKKTTEVNSGWIIPDQIAWLVQDGINMAESSMDELYVKAKIIGFNKQTKIATCKIEDNGKQVEVSTSRLQIRALLKETYQDMVNMDILNEPELLLNLRTRFDDNKIYTYVGPTLLAVNPFKGIEGMYSESNLKSYMCIVDGSSTDKGLYKKLAPHVFGLTAQAFKDLFENNKNQALVISGESGAGKTENTKYCMKFLTSLGQYMHSQDQKEHKATNETSIEDKILSCNPILEAFGNAKTVRNDNSSRFGKYVTMIVNKKDKSIIGAQIINYLLEKARITQQGQNERNFHIFYHFLKGAKKEVLQKNFLTYPVNFEEYEYLNKSKCYEVGKLDDIALFNEVEESFQLLGFSEVKDSIFACLSAILKIGNIKLDESTYTDQTPCKIKDSNLISQICKLLEVNQTDLANGITNKLRKVQKQEFLSPLTPSECINMKDTVAKYLYEKLFNWIVIKLNQIIIPAGYDPNNGLTGGIGLLDIYGFEVFKENGFEQFFINYTNEKLQQLYIQYVFKQEEQIFISEGLQSCLQYLTFTDNKPVIDLLDQPPNGIFNTLDDICQTKGDDSKFLNKIRQIHKNNKYFITPKIASKANFTIVHSAKEVEYTATNFTEKNVDSLQDLLVNTLSESKNMLFKTLFSFSNENADTKNKAKSLGGKFRVEMQVLMNDLMACDCHFIRCIKPNDEKKKDLFKTIYSLAQVRSLGVLESIKVRKQSYPIRKTFEQFYSRYAIAAQDFRSPQQLIDQNVDFKELTNKLFETIFKSQQTST
;
A
#
# COMPACT_ATOMS: atom_id res chain seq x y z
N MET A 1 2.51 -3.17 41.96
CA MET A 1 1.59 -2.04 42.22
C MET A 1 0.61 -1.94 41.05
N ALA A 2 -0.65 -2.29 41.26
CA ALA A 2 -1.69 -2.15 40.25
C ALA A 2 -2.04 -0.67 40.08
N GLN A 3 -1.69 -0.05 38.94
CA GLN A 3 -2.24 1.26 38.60
C GLN A 3 -3.72 1.08 38.27
N LYS A 4 -4.57 1.63 39.14
CA LYS A 4 -6.00 1.86 38.85
C LYS A 4 -6.10 2.58 37.51
N LYS A 5 -6.93 2.06 36.61
CA LYS A 5 -7.44 2.76 35.42
C LYS A 5 -8.20 4.00 35.88
N THR A 6 -7.52 5.11 36.08
CA THR A 6 -8.14 6.43 36.07
C THR A 6 -7.90 7.06 34.71
N THR A 7 -8.97 7.27 33.95
CA THR A 7 -9.02 8.21 32.81
C THR A 7 -8.94 9.66 33.29
N GLU A 8 -8.19 9.93 34.36
CA GLU A 8 -7.88 11.29 34.79
C GLU A 8 -6.62 11.73 34.08
N VAL A 9 -6.71 12.85 33.35
CA VAL A 9 -5.52 13.52 32.81
C VAL A 9 -4.62 13.89 33.99
N ASN A 10 -3.51 13.18 34.16
CA ASN A 10 -2.48 13.50 35.14
C ASN A 10 -2.01 14.93 34.86
N SER A 11 -2.29 15.87 35.77
CA SER A 11 -1.96 17.29 35.64
C SER A 11 -0.75 17.69 36.49
N GLY A 12 -0.07 16.72 37.12
CA GLY A 12 1.12 16.95 37.95
C GLY A 12 2.36 17.40 37.16
N TRP A 13 2.32 17.32 35.82
CA TRP A 13 3.38 17.81 34.94
C TRP A 13 3.29 19.32 34.64
N ILE A 14 2.18 19.98 34.97
CA ILE A 14 1.97 21.39 34.62
C ILE A 14 2.72 22.27 35.61
N ILE A 15 3.81 22.87 35.15
CA ILE A 15 4.67 23.76 35.94
C ILE A 15 4.47 25.20 35.42
N PRO A 16 4.36 26.21 36.30
CA PRO A 16 4.40 27.61 35.90
C PRO A 16 5.66 27.92 35.08
N ASP A 17 5.52 28.83 34.12
CA ASP A 17 6.55 29.27 33.18
C ASP A 17 7.06 28.22 32.17
N GLN A 18 6.50 27.02 32.17
CA GLN A 18 6.81 26.00 31.17
C GLN A 18 6.19 26.34 29.81
N ILE A 19 6.92 26.04 28.73
CA ILE A 19 6.39 26.13 27.36
C ILE A 19 5.58 24.87 27.05
N ALA A 20 4.45 25.05 26.38
CA ALA A 20 3.55 23.99 25.94
C ALA A 20 3.00 24.27 24.54
N TRP A 21 2.52 23.22 23.89
CA TRP A 21 1.70 23.30 22.70
C TRP A 21 0.23 23.43 23.09
N LEU A 22 -0.43 24.41 22.47
CA LEU A 22 -1.85 24.66 22.61
C LEU A 22 -2.58 24.23 21.34
N VAL A 23 -3.57 23.33 21.46
CA VAL A 23 -4.44 22.94 20.35
C VAL A 23 -5.43 24.07 20.02
N GLN A 24 -5.43 24.59 18.79
CA GLN A 24 -6.41 25.60 18.34
C GLN A 24 -7.73 24.96 17.87
N ASP A 25 -8.86 25.63 18.12
CA ASP A 25 -10.19 25.20 17.67
C ASP A 25 -10.56 25.83 16.32
N GLY A 26 -11.29 25.10 15.47
CA GLY A 26 -11.99 25.67 14.30
C GLY A 26 -11.14 25.88 13.03
N ILE A 27 -10.01 25.19 12.88
CA ILE A 27 -9.13 25.35 11.72
C ILE A 27 -9.74 24.67 10.49
N ASN A 28 -9.81 25.41 9.40
CA ASN A 28 -10.28 24.92 8.12
C ASN A 28 -9.21 23.99 7.52
N MET A 29 -9.57 22.74 7.20
CA MET A 29 -8.65 21.61 7.00
C MET A 29 -7.72 21.67 5.76
N ALA A 30 -7.82 22.71 4.92
CA ALA A 30 -7.26 22.68 3.56
C ALA A 30 -5.87 23.33 3.40
N GLU A 31 -5.48 24.31 4.25
CA GLU A 31 -4.33 25.20 3.94
C GLU A 31 -3.42 25.57 5.11
N SER A 32 -3.56 24.91 6.26
CA SER A 32 -2.97 25.40 7.50
C SER A 32 -1.57 24.87 7.84
N SER A 33 -0.70 25.73 8.39
CA SER A 33 0.63 25.37 8.91
C SER A 33 0.58 24.62 10.25
N MET A 34 1.73 24.13 10.76
CA MET A 34 1.81 23.60 12.14
C MET A 34 1.38 24.65 13.16
N ASP A 35 1.74 25.91 12.93
CA ASP A 35 1.47 27.04 13.82
C ASP A 35 -0.03 27.34 13.91
N GLU A 36 -0.82 26.92 12.92
CA GLU A 36 -2.28 27.02 12.94
C GLU A 36 -2.95 25.88 13.72
N LEU A 37 -2.35 24.68 13.79
CA LEU A 37 -2.92 23.55 14.57
C LEU A 37 -2.47 23.55 16.02
N TYR A 38 -1.19 23.82 16.25
CA TYR A 38 -0.57 23.86 17.56
C TYR A 38 0.23 25.15 17.71
N VAL A 39 -0.13 25.97 18.70
CA VAL A 39 0.58 27.21 19.00
C VAL A 39 1.48 27.03 20.21
N LYS A 40 2.67 27.61 20.16
CA LYS A 40 3.54 27.69 21.34
C LYS A 40 2.98 28.68 22.33
N ALA A 41 2.81 28.23 23.56
CA ALA A 41 2.33 29.06 24.64
C ALA A 41 3.11 28.80 25.93
N LYS A 42 3.34 29.86 26.69
CA LYS A 42 3.90 29.80 28.04
C LYS A 42 2.77 29.65 29.05
N ILE A 43 2.85 28.65 29.93
CA ILE A 43 1.87 28.47 31.00
C ILE A 43 2.15 29.51 32.09
N ILE A 44 1.19 30.39 32.36
CA ILE A 44 1.32 31.47 33.37
C ILE A 44 0.52 31.18 34.64
N GLY A 45 -0.46 30.28 34.58
CA GLY A 45 -1.23 29.86 35.75
C GLY A 45 -1.94 28.53 35.51
N PHE A 46 -2.24 27.80 36.59
CA PHE A 46 -2.97 26.54 36.52
C PHE A 46 -3.90 26.36 37.74
N ASN A 47 -5.19 26.21 37.47
CA ASN A 47 -6.19 25.88 38.48
C ASN A 47 -6.42 24.36 38.52
N LYS A 48 -5.91 23.72 39.59
CA LYS A 48 -6.00 22.27 39.82
C LYS A 48 -7.45 21.77 39.96
N GLN A 49 -8.35 22.58 40.51
CA GLN A 49 -9.74 22.16 40.76
C GLN A 49 -10.56 22.15 39.47
N THR A 50 -10.42 23.19 38.64
CA THR A 50 -11.17 23.31 37.38
C THR A 50 -10.47 22.63 36.21
N LYS A 51 -9.20 22.21 36.37
CA LYS A 51 -8.34 21.67 35.30
C LYS A 51 -8.22 22.65 34.12
N ILE A 52 -8.12 23.95 34.45
CA ILE A 52 -7.94 25.05 33.49
C ILE A 52 -6.56 25.66 33.71
N ALA A 53 -5.83 25.85 32.61
CA ALA A 53 -4.55 26.54 32.57
C ALA A 53 -4.71 27.89 31.86
N THR A 54 -4.09 28.92 32.41
CA THR A 54 -3.93 30.22 31.77
C THR A 54 -2.60 30.21 31.04
N CYS A 55 -2.62 30.47 29.74
CA CYS A 55 -1.46 30.40 28.85
C CYS A 55 -1.30 31.72 28.10
N LYS A 56 -0.05 32.15 27.91
CA LYS A 56 0.32 33.29 27.07
C LYS A 56 0.91 32.78 25.76
N ILE A 57 0.26 33.05 24.64
CA ILE A 57 0.74 32.67 23.30
C ILE A 57 2.03 33.43 22.99
N GLU A 58 3.07 32.74 22.50
CA GLU A 58 4.37 33.36 22.21
C GLU A 58 4.30 34.36 21.06
N ASP A 59 3.60 34.03 19.96
CA ASP A 59 3.62 34.83 18.73
C ASP A 59 2.96 36.21 18.87
N ASN A 60 1.88 36.30 19.64
CA ASN A 60 1.07 37.53 19.76
C ASN A 60 0.89 38.03 21.20
N GLY A 61 1.44 37.31 22.19
CA GLY A 61 1.36 37.67 23.61
C GLY A 61 -0.04 37.55 24.23
N LYS A 62 -1.06 37.07 23.49
CA LYS A 62 -2.44 36.95 23.97
C LYS A 62 -2.54 35.91 25.08
N GLN A 63 -3.25 36.26 26.14
CA GLN A 63 -3.57 35.33 27.22
C GLN A 63 -4.89 34.59 26.91
N VAL A 64 -4.89 33.29 27.15
CA VAL A 64 -6.04 32.41 26.93
C VAL A 64 -6.17 31.43 28.09
N GLU A 65 -7.40 31.12 28.48
CA GLU A 65 -7.70 30.07 29.44
C GLU A 65 -8.18 28.84 28.69
N VAL A 66 -7.55 27.69 28.95
CA VAL A 66 -7.86 26.44 28.27
C VAL A 66 -7.89 25.25 29.22
N SER A 67 -8.73 24.27 28.89
CA SER A 67 -8.69 22.97 29.55
C SER A 67 -7.31 22.33 29.38
N THR A 68 -6.81 21.65 30.42
CA THR A 68 -5.55 20.89 30.36
C THR A 68 -5.55 19.81 29.29
N SER A 69 -6.72 19.34 28.84
CA SER A 69 -6.84 18.39 27.73
C SER A 69 -6.36 18.96 26.38
N ARG A 70 -6.27 20.29 26.26
CA ARG A 70 -5.79 20.99 25.05
C ARG A 70 -4.32 21.39 25.13
N LEU A 71 -3.65 21.07 26.24
CA LEU A 71 -2.23 21.34 26.42
C LEU A 71 -1.42 20.07 26.20
N GLN A 72 -0.32 20.21 25.48
CA GLN A 72 0.69 19.16 25.35
C GLN A 72 2.07 19.72 25.68
N ILE A 73 2.88 18.94 26.39
CA ILE A 73 4.21 19.39 26.83
C ILE A 73 5.08 19.71 25.60
N ARG A 74 5.77 20.85 25.62
CA ARG A 74 6.83 21.16 24.66
C ARG A 74 8.16 20.61 25.18
N ALA A 75 8.89 19.87 24.34
CA ALA A 75 10.26 19.51 24.65
C ALA A 75 11.21 20.70 24.45
N LEU A 76 12.22 20.82 25.31
CA LEU A 76 13.34 21.74 25.12
C LEU A 76 14.31 21.16 24.07
N LEU A 77 13.86 20.98 22.83
CA LEU A 77 14.68 20.37 21.78
C LEU A 77 15.71 21.35 21.24
N LYS A 78 16.99 20.94 21.26
CA LYS A 78 18.07 21.59 20.50
C LYS A 78 18.34 20.91 19.15
N GLU A 79 17.99 19.63 18.99
CA GLU A 79 18.28 18.81 17.80
C GLU A 79 17.10 17.88 17.42
N THR A 80 17.06 17.43 16.17
CA THR A 80 16.08 16.45 15.66
C THR A 80 16.46 15.01 16.00
N TYR A 81 15.49 14.12 16.18
CA TYR A 81 15.71 12.69 16.41
C TYR A 81 15.66 11.88 15.12
N GLN A 82 16.60 10.96 14.98
CA GLN A 82 16.63 9.97 13.90
C GLN A 82 15.64 8.81 14.13
N ASP A 83 15.42 8.41 15.39
CA ASP A 83 14.38 7.48 15.81
C ASP A 83 13.48 8.16 16.85
N MET A 84 12.21 8.41 16.49
CA MET A 84 11.29 9.21 17.30
C MET A 84 10.87 8.52 18.60
N VAL A 85 11.11 7.22 18.72
CA VAL A 85 10.88 6.51 19.99
C VAL A 85 11.88 6.87 21.09
N ASN A 86 12.96 7.58 20.74
CA ASN A 86 13.96 8.10 21.67
C ASN A 86 13.66 9.54 22.12
N MET A 87 12.54 10.13 21.65
CA MET A 87 12.09 11.45 22.10
C MET A 87 11.71 11.42 23.57
N ASP A 88 12.24 12.36 24.36
CA ASP A 88 11.94 12.48 25.79
C ASP A 88 10.45 12.78 26.01
N ILE A 89 9.89 13.67 25.20
CA ILE A 89 8.46 13.96 25.14
C ILE A 89 7.98 13.56 23.76
N LEU A 90 7.27 12.44 23.74
CA LEU A 90 6.63 11.93 22.56
C LEU A 90 5.19 12.43 22.60
N ASN A 91 4.74 13.24 21.66
CA ASN A 91 3.35 13.65 21.49
C ASN A 91 3.12 14.10 20.02
N GLU A 92 1.87 14.34 19.61
CA GLU A 92 1.57 14.67 18.21
C GLU A 92 2.33 15.91 17.69
N PRO A 93 2.31 17.09 18.36
CA PRO A 93 3.04 18.25 17.87
C PRO A 93 4.55 18.06 17.87
N GLU A 94 5.14 17.40 18.87
CA GLU A 94 6.60 17.12 18.88
C GLU A 94 7.01 16.20 17.73
N LEU A 95 6.20 15.18 17.44
CA LEU A 95 6.43 14.28 16.32
C LEU A 95 6.39 15.03 14.99
N LEU A 96 5.37 15.89 14.81
CA LEU A 96 5.22 16.69 13.60
C LEU A 96 6.35 17.70 13.42
N LEU A 97 6.77 18.35 14.51
CA LEU A 97 7.91 19.25 14.48
C LEU A 97 9.17 18.51 14.02
N ASN A 98 9.44 17.34 14.60
CA ASN A 98 10.60 16.54 14.21
C ASN A 98 10.56 16.16 12.73
N LEU A 99 9.41 15.69 12.22
CA LEU A 99 9.25 15.35 10.81
C LEU A 99 9.41 16.57 9.90
N ARG A 100 8.81 17.71 10.26
CA ARG A 100 8.89 18.96 9.48
C ARG A 100 10.32 19.48 9.43
N THR A 101 10.99 19.64 10.57
CA THR A 101 12.38 20.13 10.61
C THR A 101 13.31 19.22 9.84
N ARG A 102 13.15 17.89 9.94
CA ARG A 102 13.95 16.95 9.14
C ARG A 102 13.64 17.05 7.64
N PHE A 103 12.37 17.21 7.26
CA PHE A 103 11.97 17.39 5.87
C PHE A 103 12.57 18.67 5.26
N ASP A 104 12.52 19.78 5.99
CA ASP A 104 13.08 21.07 5.57
C ASP A 104 14.61 20.97 5.37
N ASP A 105 15.28 20.12 6.15
CA ASP A 105 16.71 19.75 6.03
C ASP A 105 17.01 18.71 4.92
N ASN A 106 16.03 18.33 4.09
CA ASN A 106 16.12 17.22 3.12
C ASN A 106 16.40 15.83 3.72
N LYS A 107 16.15 15.63 5.02
CA LYS A 107 16.25 14.35 5.72
C LYS A 107 14.88 13.67 5.75
N ILE A 108 14.48 13.10 4.62
CA ILE A 108 13.11 12.58 4.40
C ILE A 108 12.77 11.27 5.14
N TYR A 109 13.78 10.58 5.65
CA TYR A 109 13.65 9.29 6.32
C TYR A 109 13.77 9.45 7.84
N THR A 110 12.88 8.81 8.61
CA THR A 110 12.91 8.86 10.08
C THR A 110 12.40 7.53 10.67
N TYR A 111 13.11 6.95 11.63
CA TYR A 111 12.65 5.74 12.31
C TYR A 111 11.57 6.06 13.37
N VAL A 112 10.69 5.09 13.57
CA VAL A 112 9.77 5.00 14.71
C VAL A 112 9.82 3.56 15.20
N GLY A 113 10.79 3.26 16.05
CA GLY A 113 11.02 1.90 16.54
C GLY A 113 11.38 0.99 15.36
N PRO A 114 10.64 -0.10 15.09
CA PRO A 114 10.94 -0.98 13.95
C PRO A 114 10.43 -0.43 12.60
N THR A 115 9.69 0.68 12.59
CA THR A 115 9.09 1.24 11.38
C THR A 115 9.97 2.35 10.80
N LEU A 116 10.09 2.44 9.47
CA LEU A 116 10.71 3.57 8.77
C LEU A 116 9.62 4.47 8.17
N LEU A 117 9.63 5.76 8.50
CA LEU A 117 8.82 6.78 7.81
C LEU A 117 9.60 7.37 6.65
N ALA A 118 8.93 7.59 5.52
CA ALA A 118 9.51 8.19 4.31
C ALA A 118 8.59 9.32 3.79
N VAL A 119 9.03 10.58 3.87
CA VAL A 119 8.25 11.73 3.39
C VAL A 119 8.61 12.04 1.94
N ASN A 120 7.64 12.09 1.02
CA ASN A 120 7.92 12.34 -0.40
C ASN A 120 8.43 13.77 -0.64
N PRO A 121 9.69 13.98 -1.10
CA PRO A 121 10.21 15.33 -1.35
C PRO A 121 9.66 16.02 -2.61
N PHE A 122 9.03 15.29 -3.54
CA PHE A 122 8.67 15.75 -4.88
C PHE A 122 9.85 16.35 -5.69
N LYS A 123 11.09 16.04 -5.31
CA LYS A 123 12.33 16.42 -5.99
C LYS A 123 13.40 15.34 -5.78
N GLY A 124 14.38 15.29 -6.67
CA GLY A 124 15.62 14.55 -6.40
C GLY A 124 16.41 15.22 -5.26
N ILE A 125 17.02 14.41 -4.39
CA ILE A 125 17.95 14.88 -3.36
C ILE A 125 19.33 14.35 -3.72
N GLU A 126 20.28 15.26 -3.93
CA GLU A 126 21.64 14.93 -4.35
C GLU A 126 22.33 14.00 -3.35
N GLY A 127 23.07 13.01 -3.85
CA GLY A 127 23.80 12.04 -3.02
C GLY A 127 22.95 10.97 -2.32
N MET A 128 21.64 11.19 -2.11
CA MET A 128 20.76 10.31 -1.32
C MET A 128 20.75 8.85 -1.82
N TYR A 129 20.69 8.63 -3.13
CA TYR A 129 20.67 7.29 -3.74
C TYR A 129 21.91 7.00 -4.60
N SER A 130 23.02 7.69 -4.29
CA SER A 130 24.32 7.50 -4.94
C SER A 130 24.94 6.14 -4.57
N GLU A 131 25.82 5.64 -5.42
CA GLU A 131 26.59 4.41 -5.15
C GLU A 131 27.43 4.51 -3.88
N SER A 132 27.97 5.69 -3.57
CA SER A 132 28.73 5.91 -2.33
C SER A 132 27.85 5.78 -1.09
N ASN A 133 26.63 6.33 -1.12
CA ASN A 133 25.71 6.20 0.00
C ASN A 133 25.22 4.75 0.13
N LEU A 134 24.89 4.10 -0.98
CA LEU A 134 24.53 2.68 -1.02
C LEU A 134 25.59 1.81 -0.33
N LYS A 135 26.87 1.98 -0.70
CA LYS A 135 28.01 1.26 -0.09
C LYS A 135 28.14 1.47 1.41
N SER A 136 27.83 2.67 1.93
CA SER A 136 27.88 2.91 3.38
C SER A 136 26.89 2.07 4.20
N TYR A 137 25.81 1.57 3.59
CA TYR A 137 24.86 0.67 4.25
C TYR A 137 25.17 -0.82 4.01
N MET A 138 26.05 -1.16 3.05
CA MET A 138 26.47 -2.55 2.81
C MET A 138 27.24 -3.13 4.01
N CYS A 139 27.93 -2.28 4.79
CA CYS A 139 28.66 -2.70 6.00
C CYS A 139 27.77 -3.41 7.04
N ILE A 140 26.45 -3.21 6.99
CA ILE A 140 25.47 -3.92 7.84
C ILE A 140 25.50 -5.43 7.57
N VAL A 141 25.76 -5.82 6.31
CA VAL A 141 25.70 -7.21 5.82
C VAL A 141 27.06 -7.91 5.86
N ASP A 142 28.16 -7.16 5.76
CA ASP A 142 29.53 -7.67 5.60
C ASP A 142 30.09 -8.48 6.79
N GLY A 143 29.29 -8.72 7.84
CA GLY A 143 29.65 -9.59 8.97
C GLY A 143 30.72 -9.03 9.91
N SER A 144 31.26 -7.84 9.63
CA SER A 144 32.26 -7.14 10.45
C SER A 144 31.72 -6.69 11.81
N SER A 145 30.40 -6.71 12.00
CA SER A 145 29.74 -6.30 13.23
C SER A 145 28.64 -7.29 13.65
N THR A 146 28.78 -7.81 14.87
CA THR A 146 27.76 -8.62 15.57
C THR A 146 26.71 -7.74 16.27
N ASP A 147 26.82 -6.42 16.13
CA ASP A 147 25.93 -5.46 16.76
C ASP A 147 24.52 -5.53 16.16
N LYS A 148 23.58 -6.05 16.96
CA LYS A 148 22.16 -6.07 16.62
C LYS A 148 21.65 -4.63 16.59
N GLY A 149 21.16 -4.19 15.42
CA GLY A 149 20.63 -2.84 15.24
C GLY A 149 21.62 -1.80 14.70
N LEU A 150 22.75 -2.22 14.11
CA LEU A 150 23.71 -1.32 13.46
C LEU A 150 23.05 -0.33 12.48
N TYR A 151 22.01 -0.76 11.77
CA TYR A 151 21.27 0.11 10.85
C TYR A 151 20.67 1.36 11.52
N LYS A 152 20.39 1.31 12.83
CA LYS A 152 19.90 2.46 13.62
C LYS A 152 21.00 3.40 14.10
N LYS A 153 22.27 2.98 14.04
CA LYS A 153 23.43 3.83 14.32
C LYS A 153 23.81 4.69 13.11
N LEU A 154 23.45 4.23 11.91
CA LEU A 154 23.52 5.01 10.68
C LEU A 154 22.30 5.94 10.55
N ALA A 155 22.41 6.94 9.67
CA ALA A 155 21.28 7.80 9.37
C ALA A 155 20.08 6.97 8.87
N PRO A 156 18.82 7.34 9.22
CA PRO A 156 17.67 6.61 8.73
C PRO A 156 17.59 6.63 7.21
N HIS A 157 17.43 5.45 6.62
CA HIS A 157 17.34 5.31 5.17
C HIS A 157 16.67 3.99 4.79
N VAL A 158 16.06 3.95 3.60
CA VAL A 158 15.46 2.72 3.06
C VAL A 158 16.50 1.60 2.94
N PHE A 159 17.71 1.94 2.47
CA PHE A 159 18.85 1.01 2.39
C PHE A 159 19.18 0.34 3.72
N GLY A 160 19.14 1.08 4.84
CA GLY A 160 19.44 0.50 6.15
C GLY A 160 18.43 -0.58 6.56
N LEU A 161 17.15 -0.38 6.27
CA LEU A 161 16.12 -1.37 6.55
C LEU A 161 16.19 -2.55 5.57
N THR A 162 16.49 -2.30 4.29
CA THR A 162 16.73 -3.36 3.30
C THR A 162 17.94 -4.22 3.65
N ALA A 163 19.04 -3.60 4.10
CA ALA A 163 20.24 -4.30 4.56
C ALA A 163 19.96 -5.15 5.80
N GLN A 164 19.17 -4.62 6.74
CA GLN A 164 18.74 -5.37 7.92
C GLN A 164 17.88 -6.58 7.53
N ALA A 165 16.90 -6.41 6.64
CA ALA A 165 16.10 -7.53 6.13
C ALA A 165 17.00 -8.58 5.45
N PHE A 166 17.97 -8.16 4.63
CA PHE A 166 18.90 -9.09 4.01
C PHE A 166 19.73 -9.86 5.04
N LYS A 167 20.22 -9.20 6.09
CA LYS A 167 20.94 -9.85 7.20
C LYS A 167 20.05 -10.86 7.93
N ASP A 168 18.82 -10.48 8.28
CA ASP A 168 17.85 -11.30 9.01
C ASP A 168 17.44 -12.57 8.25
N LEU A 169 17.49 -12.55 6.91
CA LEU A 169 17.26 -13.73 6.07
C LEU A 169 18.16 -14.91 6.48
N PHE A 170 19.42 -14.62 6.82
CA PHE A 170 20.41 -15.62 7.19
C PHE A 170 20.41 -15.88 8.70
N GLU A 171 20.28 -14.85 9.53
CA GLU A 171 20.32 -14.99 10.99
C GLU A 171 19.09 -15.73 11.54
N ASN A 172 17.90 -15.45 10.99
CA ASN A 172 16.65 -16.08 11.43
C ASN A 172 16.27 -17.32 10.61
N ASN A 173 16.99 -17.58 9.52
CA ASN A 173 16.68 -18.62 8.53
C ASN A 173 15.21 -18.59 8.07
N LYS A 174 14.67 -17.39 7.86
CA LYS A 174 13.26 -17.15 7.54
C LYS A 174 13.15 -16.12 6.43
N ASN A 175 12.20 -16.30 5.52
CA ASN A 175 11.92 -15.34 4.46
C ASN A 175 11.55 -13.97 5.03
N GLN A 176 11.87 -12.91 4.31
CA GLN A 176 11.75 -11.53 4.75
C GLN A 176 10.75 -10.81 3.85
N ALA A 177 10.03 -9.82 4.37
CA ALA A 177 9.10 -9.02 3.60
C ALA A 177 9.17 -7.54 3.97
N LEU A 178 9.53 -6.67 3.01
CA LEU A 178 9.43 -5.23 3.14
C LEU A 178 8.04 -4.77 2.69
N VAL A 179 7.20 -4.36 3.65
CA VAL A 179 5.83 -3.91 3.43
C VAL A 179 5.83 -2.39 3.29
N ILE A 180 5.63 -1.90 2.06
CA ILE A 180 5.68 -0.48 1.72
C ILE A 180 4.26 0.04 1.53
N SER A 181 3.84 1.00 2.35
CA SER A 181 2.46 1.46 2.42
C SER A 181 2.39 2.97 2.61
N GLY A 182 1.26 3.57 2.26
CA GLY A 182 1.11 5.02 2.19
C GLY A 182 0.03 5.40 1.20
N GLU A 183 -0.46 6.63 1.29
CA GLU A 183 -1.49 7.13 0.37
C GLU A 183 -1.00 7.15 -1.10
N SER A 184 -1.91 7.30 -2.05
CA SER A 184 -1.52 7.42 -3.47
C SER A 184 -0.62 8.65 -3.69
N GLY A 185 0.53 8.45 -4.35
CA GLY A 185 1.54 9.48 -4.56
C GLY A 185 2.49 9.72 -3.37
N ALA A 186 2.42 8.92 -2.30
CA ALA A 186 3.33 9.05 -1.15
C ALA A 186 4.77 8.55 -1.41
N GLY A 187 5.04 7.90 -2.55
CA GLY A 187 6.38 7.41 -2.91
C GLY A 187 6.65 5.92 -2.64
N LYS A 188 5.60 5.09 -2.55
CA LYS A 188 5.71 3.63 -2.34
C LYS A 188 6.59 2.97 -3.42
N THR A 189 6.18 3.09 -4.68
CA THR A 189 6.85 2.49 -5.84
C THR A 189 8.32 2.93 -5.96
N GLU A 190 8.63 4.19 -5.67
CA GLU A 190 10.01 4.69 -5.67
C GLU A 190 10.85 4.04 -4.56
N ASN A 191 10.31 3.92 -3.33
CA ASN A 191 10.99 3.20 -2.27
C ASN A 191 11.18 1.71 -2.61
N THR A 192 10.22 1.07 -3.28
CA THR A 192 10.37 -0.30 -3.80
C THR A 192 11.54 -0.40 -4.78
N LYS A 193 11.65 0.56 -5.72
CA LYS A 193 12.78 0.64 -6.67
C LYS A 193 14.11 0.79 -5.95
N TYR A 194 14.20 1.63 -4.91
CA TYR A 194 15.42 1.79 -4.12
C TYR A 194 15.77 0.52 -3.32
N CYS A 195 14.80 -0.20 -2.76
CA CYS A 195 15.03 -1.51 -2.15
C CYS A 195 15.60 -2.51 -3.15
N MET A 196 14.99 -2.61 -4.35
CA MET A 196 15.48 -3.50 -5.42
C MET A 196 16.91 -3.13 -5.82
N LYS A 197 17.17 -1.84 -6.07
CA LYS A 197 18.52 -1.35 -6.44
C LYS A 197 19.55 -1.74 -5.38
N PHE A 198 19.24 -1.55 -4.09
CA PHE A 198 20.14 -1.93 -3.01
C PHE A 198 20.45 -3.43 -3.02
N LEU A 199 19.42 -4.27 -3.12
CA LEU A 199 19.57 -5.72 -3.15
C LEU A 199 20.42 -6.18 -4.35
N THR A 200 20.12 -5.68 -5.55
CA THR A 200 20.87 -6.04 -6.77
C THR A 200 22.33 -5.60 -6.70
N SER A 201 22.60 -4.39 -6.21
CA SER A 201 23.98 -3.90 -6.02
C SER A 201 24.74 -4.71 -4.95
N LEU A 202 24.05 -5.13 -3.88
CA LEU A 202 24.62 -5.99 -2.85
C LEU A 202 25.01 -7.36 -3.43
N GLY A 203 24.14 -7.99 -4.22
CA GLY A 203 24.44 -9.25 -4.90
C GLY A 203 25.70 -9.16 -5.76
N GLN A 204 25.81 -8.10 -6.57
CA GLN A 204 26.99 -7.83 -7.41
C GLN A 204 28.27 -7.62 -6.58
N TYR A 205 28.18 -6.87 -5.48
CA TYR A 205 29.32 -6.62 -4.60
C TYR A 205 29.84 -7.92 -3.95
N MET A 206 28.94 -8.77 -3.45
CA MET A 206 29.33 -10.05 -2.83
C MET A 206 29.97 -11.00 -3.85
N HIS A 207 29.48 -11.05 -5.09
CA HIS A 207 30.11 -11.83 -6.16
C HIS A 207 31.52 -11.34 -6.52
N SER A 208 31.76 -10.03 -6.48
CA SER A 208 33.07 -9.45 -6.82
C SER A 208 34.19 -9.75 -5.83
N GLN A 209 33.85 -10.14 -4.59
CA GLN A 209 34.81 -10.49 -3.53
C GLN A 209 35.32 -11.95 -3.65
N ASP A 210 34.53 -12.86 -4.23
CA ASP A 210 34.82 -14.30 -4.20
C ASP A 210 35.50 -14.88 -5.46
N GLN A 211 35.60 -14.16 -6.60
CA GLN A 211 36.30 -14.67 -7.80
C GLN A 211 37.08 -13.62 -8.62
N LYS A 212 38.31 -14.00 -9.01
CA LYS A 212 39.13 -13.37 -10.05
C LYS A 212 38.42 -13.42 -11.41
N GLU A 213 38.37 -12.29 -12.11
CA GLU A 213 38.17 -12.15 -13.56
C GLU A 213 37.34 -13.24 -14.25
N HIS A 214 36.00 -13.13 -14.20
CA HIS A 214 35.17 -13.74 -15.24
C HIS A 214 34.85 -12.71 -16.33
N LYS A 215 35.23 -13.09 -17.57
CA LYS A 215 34.96 -12.37 -18.82
C LYS A 215 33.53 -11.87 -18.86
N ALA A 216 33.36 -10.60 -19.20
CA ALA A 216 32.08 -10.03 -19.62
C ALA A 216 31.49 -10.92 -20.73
N THR A 217 30.52 -11.76 -20.39
CA THR A 217 29.60 -12.33 -21.35
C THR A 217 28.70 -11.17 -21.80
N ASN A 218 28.42 -11.08 -23.10
CA ASN A 218 27.45 -10.11 -23.64
C ASN A 218 25.99 -10.44 -23.22
N GLU A 219 25.79 -11.28 -22.22
CA GLU A 219 24.46 -11.66 -21.73
C GLU A 219 24.01 -10.66 -20.67
N THR A 220 22.82 -10.10 -20.87
CA THR A 220 22.20 -9.16 -19.92
C THR A 220 22.04 -9.83 -18.56
N SER A 221 22.48 -9.12 -17.51
CA SER A 221 22.44 -9.62 -16.13
C SER A 221 21.01 -9.95 -15.69
N ILE A 222 20.86 -10.86 -14.73
CA ILE A 222 19.54 -11.20 -14.18
C ILE A 222 18.91 -9.99 -13.49
N GLU A 223 19.74 -9.14 -12.87
CA GLU A 223 19.35 -7.89 -12.25
C GLU A 223 18.74 -6.92 -13.26
N ASP A 224 19.38 -6.74 -14.42
CA ASP A 224 18.85 -5.88 -15.49
C ASP A 224 17.51 -6.42 -16.02
N LYS A 225 17.35 -7.74 -16.14
CA LYS A 225 16.07 -8.36 -16.52
C LYS A 225 14.98 -8.09 -15.48
N ILE A 226 15.30 -8.21 -14.18
CA ILE A 226 14.35 -7.91 -13.10
C ILE A 226 13.92 -6.45 -13.14
N LEU A 227 14.86 -5.50 -13.29
CA LEU A 227 14.55 -4.08 -13.37
C LEU A 227 13.73 -3.72 -14.62
N SER A 228 14.01 -4.37 -15.75
CA SER A 228 13.30 -4.20 -17.03
C SER A 228 11.88 -4.75 -17.03
N CYS A 229 11.46 -5.48 -15.99
CA CYS A 229 10.05 -5.84 -15.82
C CYS A 229 9.17 -4.62 -15.46
N ASN A 230 9.75 -3.58 -14.85
CA ASN A 230 8.98 -2.46 -14.31
C ASN A 230 8.25 -1.63 -15.38
N PRO A 231 8.87 -1.21 -16.50
CA PRO A 231 8.18 -0.45 -17.55
C PRO A 231 6.93 -1.18 -18.07
N ILE A 232 7.01 -2.49 -18.27
CA ILE A 232 5.88 -3.31 -18.70
C ILE A 232 4.79 -3.34 -17.63
N LEU A 233 5.14 -3.65 -16.38
CA LEU A 233 4.16 -3.71 -15.28
C LEU A 233 3.49 -2.36 -15.02
N GLU A 234 4.24 -1.26 -15.09
CA GLU A 234 3.70 0.09 -14.90
C GLU A 234 2.81 0.49 -16.09
N ALA A 235 3.20 0.20 -17.33
CA ALA A 235 2.37 0.49 -18.50
C ALA A 235 1.01 -0.23 -18.43
N PHE A 236 1.00 -1.51 -18.07
CA PHE A 236 -0.22 -2.32 -18.04
C PHE A 236 -0.98 -2.28 -16.69
N GLY A 237 -0.32 -1.91 -15.60
CA GLY A 237 -0.89 -1.98 -14.26
C GLY A 237 -1.12 -0.63 -13.59
N ASN A 238 -0.55 0.46 -14.12
CA ASN A 238 -0.70 1.80 -13.57
C ASN A 238 -1.57 2.69 -14.44
N ALA A 239 -2.14 3.71 -13.80
CA ALA A 239 -2.97 4.70 -14.46
C ALA A 239 -2.85 6.07 -13.77
N LYS A 240 -3.24 7.12 -14.49
CA LYS A 240 -3.36 8.47 -13.92
C LYS A 240 -4.67 8.60 -13.15
N THR A 241 -4.59 8.94 -11.88
CA THR A 241 -5.72 9.31 -11.02
C THR A 241 -5.65 10.80 -10.67
N VAL A 242 -6.67 11.32 -9.98
CA VAL A 242 -6.65 12.70 -9.47
C VAL A 242 -5.52 12.93 -8.46
N ARG A 243 -5.04 11.88 -7.77
CA ARG A 243 -4.03 11.97 -6.70
C ARG A 243 -2.60 11.72 -7.18
N ASN A 244 -2.42 10.85 -8.17
CA ASN A 244 -1.11 10.41 -8.66
C ASN A 244 -1.17 10.14 -10.17
N ASP A 245 -0.18 10.65 -10.91
CA ASP A 245 -0.12 10.53 -12.36
C ASP A 245 0.32 9.14 -12.83
N ASN A 246 0.98 8.37 -11.96
CA ASN A 246 1.42 6.98 -12.18
C ASN A 246 1.00 6.11 -11.00
N SER A 247 -0.31 5.93 -10.80
CA SER A 247 -0.87 5.20 -9.67
C SER A 247 -0.98 3.71 -9.97
N SER A 248 -0.31 2.87 -9.19
CA SER A 248 -0.49 1.40 -9.25
C SER A 248 -1.94 1.03 -8.97
N ARG A 249 -2.57 0.29 -9.90
CA ARG A 249 -3.96 -0.19 -9.79
C ARG A 249 -4.03 -1.71 -9.63
N PHE A 250 -2.95 -2.30 -9.10
CA PHE A 250 -2.83 -3.68 -8.68
C PHE A 250 -1.85 -3.74 -7.50
N GLY A 251 -1.94 -4.79 -6.69
CA GLY A 251 -0.92 -5.12 -5.70
C GLY A 251 0.21 -5.91 -6.35
N LYS A 252 1.45 -5.48 -6.12
CA LYS A 252 2.66 -6.10 -6.65
C LYS A 252 3.50 -6.61 -5.49
N TYR A 253 3.73 -7.92 -5.45
CA TYR A 253 4.67 -8.54 -4.53
C TYR A 253 5.84 -9.12 -5.31
N VAL A 254 7.02 -8.53 -5.17
CA VAL A 254 8.25 -9.01 -5.83
C VAL A 254 9.14 -9.68 -4.80
N THR A 255 9.38 -10.97 -4.95
CA THR A 255 10.30 -11.72 -4.11
C THR A 255 11.64 -11.85 -4.80
N MET A 256 12.67 -11.21 -4.27
CA MET A 256 14.05 -11.44 -4.69
C MET A 256 14.51 -12.80 -4.15
N ILE A 257 14.99 -13.67 -5.04
CA ILE A 257 15.44 -15.02 -4.71
C ILE A 257 16.94 -14.97 -4.45
N VAL A 258 17.32 -15.29 -3.22
CA VAL A 258 18.70 -15.26 -2.75
C VAL A 258 19.20 -16.69 -2.57
N ASN A 259 20.37 -17.00 -3.12
CA ASN A 259 21.08 -18.23 -2.83
C ASN A 259 21.71 -18.15 -1.45
N LYS A 260 21.37 -19.07 -0.54
CA LYS A 260 21.86 -19.00 0.85
C LYS A 260 23.35 -19.30 0.98
N LYS A 261 23.96 -19.99 0.01
CA LYS A 261 25.36 -20.42 0.08
C LYS A 261 26.33 -19.26 -0.16
N ASP A 262 26.12 -18.50 -1.23
CA ASP A 262 27.00 -17.41 -1.67
C ASP A 262 26.36 -16.02 -1.51
N LYS A 263 25.15 -15.97 -0.96
CA LYS A 263 24.37 -14.73 -0.73
C LYS A 263 24.03 -13.96 -2.01
N SER A 264 24.13 -14.60 -3.16
CA SER A 264 23.82 -14.00 -4.46
C SER A 264 22.33 -13.88 -4.73
N ILE A 265 21.95 -12.91 -5.56
CA ILE A 265 20.61 -12.84 -6.13
C ILE A 265 20.60 -13.65 -7.42
N ILE A 266 19.87 -14.75 -7.41
CA ILE A 266 19.81 -15.67 -8.55
C ILE A 266 18.59 -15.42 -9.44
N GLY A 267 17.59 -14.70 -8.94
CA GLY A 267 16.39 -14.36 -9.70
C GLY A 267 15.36 -13.61 -8.86
N ALA A 268 14.14 -13.49 -9.39
CA ALA A 268 13.00 -12.94 -8.67
C ALA A 268 11.69 -13.60 -9.09
N GLN A 269 10.65 -13.40 -8.30
CA GLN A 269 9.29 -13.82 -8.58
C GLN A 269 8.34 -12.64 -8.40
N ILE A 270 7.48 -12.39 -9.38
CA ILE A 270 6.44 -11.37 -9.33
C ILE A 270 5.10 -12.07 -9.09
N ILE A 271 4.38 -11.64 -8.05
CA ILE A 271 2.99 -12.02 -7.82
C ILE A 271 2.14 -10.76 -7.89
N ASN A 272 1.16 -10.76 -8.79
CA ASN A 272 0.18 -9.69 -8.88
C ASN A 272 -1.10 -10.10 -8.16
N TYR A 273 -1.70 -9.16 -7.45
CA TYR A 273 -2.97 -9.33 -6.77
C TYR A 273 -3.90 -8.17 -7.16
N LEU A 274 -5.22 -8.41 -7.22
CA LEU A 274 -6.22 -7.34 -7.13
C LEU A 274 -6.13 -6.25 -8.23
N LEU A 275 -6.03 -6.63 -9.51
CA LEU A 275 -6.08 -5.66 -10.62
C LEU A 275 -7.44 -4.95 -10.69
N GLU A 276 -7.46 -3.61 -10.72
CA GLU A 276 -8.66 -2.78 -10.84
C GLU A 276 -9.23 -2.80 -12.28
N LYS A 277 -9.69 -3.96 -12.74
CA LYS A 277 -10.20 -4.12 -14.12
C LYS A 277 -11.39 -3.22 -14.46
N ALA A 278 -12.14 -2.74 -13.47
CA ALA A 278 -13.21 -1.76 -13.70
C ALA A 278 -12.72 -0.50 -14.44
N ARG A 279 -11.44 -0.14 -14.26
CA ARG A 279 -10.79 0.98 -14.93
C ARG A 279 -10.80 0.88 -16.47
N ILE A 280 -10.92 -0.33 -17.01
CA ILE A 280 -11.03 -0.52 -18.46
C ILE A 280 -12.25 0.17 -19.03
N THR A 281 -13.39 0.09 -18.33
CA THR A 281 -14.66 0.61 -18.86
C THR A 281 -15.17 1.84 -18.13
N GLN A 282 -14.58 2.21 -17.00
CA GLN A 282 -14.99 3.37 -16.19
C GLN A 282 -13.76 4.12 -15.68
N GLN A 283 -13.76 5.45 -15.82
CA GLN A 283 -12.73 6.32 -15.23
C GLN A 283 -13.39 7.54 -14.61
N GLY A 284 -12.86 7.99 -13.47
CA GLY A 284 -13.30 9.25 -12.85
C GLY A 284 -12.97 10.46 -13.72
N GLN A 285 -13.64 11.59 -13.45
CA GLN A 285 -13.30 12.86 -14.11
C GLN A 285 -11.82 13.20 -13.87
N ASN A 286 -11.12 13.64 -14.92
CA ASN A 286 -9.68 13.89 -14.90
C ASN A 286 -8.81 12.66 -14.56
N GLU A 287 -9.31 11.43 -14.68
CA GLU A 287 -8.49 10.22 -14.62
C GLU A 287 -8.21 9.66 -16.01
N ARG A 288 -7.23 8.76 -16.15
CA ARG A 288 -6.99 7.99 -17.37
C ARG A 288 -7.32 6.52 -17.16
N ASN A 289 -7.49 5.82 -18.28
CA ASN A 289 -7.36 4.37 -18.33
C ASN A 289 -5.88 3.96 -18.08
N PHE A 290 -5.56 2.67 -18.15
CA PHE A 290 -4.18 2.20 -18.04
C PHE A 290 -3.25 2.85 -19.07
N HIS A 291 -2.02 3.12 -18.66
CA HIS A 291 -1.06 3.89 -19.45
C HIS A 291 -0.78 3.29 -20.82
N ILE A 292 -0.72 1.96 -20.92
CA ILE A 292 -0.41 1.24 -22.15
C ILE A 292 -1.33 1.64 -23.32
N PHE A 293 -2.61 1.96 -23.09
CA PHE A 293 -3.49 2.40 -24.18
C PHE A 293 -3.02 3.72 -24.80
N TYR A 294 -2.57 4.66 -23.98
CA TYR A 294 -2.09 5.96 -24.43
C TYR A 294 -0.69 5.88 -25.03
N HIS A 295 0.20 5.11 -24.38
CA HIS A 295 1.55 4.82 -24.88
C HIS A 295 1.48 4.16 -26.26
N PHE A 296 0.66 3.11 -26.39
CA PHE A 296 0.47 2.40 -27.66
C PHE A 296 -0.08 3.30 -28.76
N LEU A 297 -1.16 4.04 -28.48
CA LEU A 297 -1.77 4.91 -29.49
C LEU A 297 -0.80 6.01 -29.95
N LYS A 298 -0.10 6.70 -29.02
CA LYS A 298 0.80 7.81 -29.38
C LYS A 298 2.16 7.36 -29.91
N GLY A 299 2.72 6.30 -29.35
CA GLY A 299 4.09 5.86 -29.62
C GLY A 299 4.22 4.88 -30.79
N ALA A 300 3.18 4.10 -31.11
CA ALA A 300 3.27 3.12 -32.18
C ALA A 300 3.34 3.78 -33.57
N LYS A 301 4.10 3.14 -34.47
CA LYS A 301 4.20 3.57 -35.87
C LYS A 301 2.86 3.44 -36.59
N LYS A 302 2.65 4.28 -37.61
CA LYS A 302 1.44 4.31 -38.43
C LYS A 302 1.03 2.93 -38.94
N GLU A 303 1.99 2.13 -39.42
CA GLU A 303 1.73 0.80 -39.98
C GLU A 303 1.19 -0.16 -38.92
N VAL A 304 1.69 -0.06 -37.69
CA VAL A 304 1.25 -0.88 -36.55
C VAL A 304 -0.18 -0.50 -36.16
N LEU A 305 -0.50 0.79 -36.08
CA LEU A 305 -1.85 1.27 -35.78
C LEU A 305 -2.86 0.82 -36.84
N GLN A 306 -2.52 0.99 -38.13
CA GLN A 306 -3.37 0.59 -39.25
C GLN A 306 -3.59 -0.93 -39.32
N LYS A 307 -2.54 -1.74 -39.09
CA LYS A 307 -2.65 -3.21 -38.96
C LYS A 307 -3.61 -3.61 -37.85
N ASN A 308 -3.66 -2.83 -36.78
CA ASN A 308 -4.56 -3.03 -35.65
C ASN A 308 -5.92 -2.32 -35.82
N PHE A 309 -6.25 -1.83 -37.02
CA PHE A 309 -7.49 -1.12 -37.33
C PHE A 309 -7.74 0.13 -36.44
N LEU A 310 -6.68 0.80 -36.01
CA LEU A 310 -6.72 2.03 -35.23
C LEU A 310 -6.50 3.25 -36.15
N THR A 311 -7.00 4.42 -35.74
CA THR A 311 -6.92 5.63 -36.54
C THR A 311 -5.57 6.32 -36.45
N TYR A 312 -5.14 6.95 -37.55
CA TYR A 312 -3.91 7.74 -37.63
C TYR A 312 -4.16 9.00 -38.48
N PRO A 313 -3.93 10.23 -37.96
CA PRO A 313 -3.47 10.53 -36.61
C PRO A 313 -4.49 10.08 -35.55
N VAL A 314 -4.01 9.82 -34.33
CA VAL A 314 -4.86 9.31 -33.24
C VAL A 314 -5.91 10.34 -32.84
N ASN A 315 -7.16 9.90 -32.77
CA ASN A 315 -8.24 10.64 -32.14
C ASN A 315 -8.78 9.86 -30.95
N PHE A 316 -8.49 10.30 -29.73
CA PHE A 316 -8.93 9.61 -28.52
C PHE A 316 -10.45 9.62 -28.31
N GLU A 317 -11.16 10.60 -28.90
CA GLU A 317 -12.61 10.71 -28.78
C GLU A 317 -13.35 9.56 -29.47
N GLU A 318 -12.69 8.90 -30.43
CA GLU A 318 -13.25 7.74 -31.14
C GLU A 318 -13.27 6.48 -30.29
N TYR A 319 -12.57 6.43 -29.16
CA TYR A 319 -12.49 5.25 -28.31
C TYR A 319 -13.32 5.45 -27.04
N GLU A 320 -14.49 4.80 -26.97
CA GLU A 320 -15.45 4.95 -25.87
C GLU A 320 -14.79 4.74 -24.49
N TYR A 321 -13.92 3.74 -24.36
CA TYR A 321 -13.22 3.42 -23.11
C TYR A 321 -12.10 4.38 -22.72
N LEU A 322 -11.70 5.32 -23.59
CA LEU A 322 -10.73 6.37 -23.29
C LEU A 322 -11.36 7.75 -23.22
N ASN A 323 -12.58 7.92 -23.77
CA ASN A 323 -13.25 9.20 -23.92
C ASN A 323 -14.06 9.65 -22.67
N LYS A 324 -14.38 8.74 -21.73
CA LYS A 324 -15.30 9.06 -20.61
C LYS A 324 -14.82 10.19 -19.70
N SER A 325 -13.53 10.26 -19.42
CA SER A 325 -12.95 11.30 -18.54
C SER A 325 -12.51 12.56 -19.28
N LYS A 326 -12.42 12.50 -20.62
CA LYS A 326 -11.82 13.52 -21.50
C LYS A 326 -10.38 13.91 -21.14
N CYS A 327 -9.66 13.04 -20.44
CA CYS A 327 -8.26 13.26 -20.08
C CYS A 327 -7.36 12.36 -20.95
N TYR A 328 -6.68 12.96 -21.93
CA TYR A 328 -5.82 12.23 -22.87
C TYR A 328 -4.32 12.52 -22.67
N GLU A 329 -4.01 13.60 -21.96
CA GLU A 329 -2.64 14.06 -21.71
C GLU A 329 -2.38 14.21 -20.22
N VAL A 330 -1.11 14.04 -19.87
CA VAL A 330 -0.59 14.26 -18.52
C VAL A 330 0.69 15.06 -18.67
N GLY A 331 0.69 16.32 -18.25
CA GLY A 331 1.75 17.27 -18.59
C GLY A 331 3.18 16.90 -18.13
N LYS A 332 3.36 15.89 -17.28
CA LYS A 332 4.68 15.38 -16.85
C LYS A 332 5.08 14.05 -17.50
N LEU A 333 4.19 13.39 -18.24
CA LEU A 333 4.45 12.08 -18.84
C LEU A 333 4.58 12.22 -20.35
N ASP A 334 5.70 11.76 -20.88
CA ASP A 334 5.90 11.58 -22.32
C ASP A 334 5.47 10.16 -22.70
N ASP A 335 4.23 10.01 -23.16
CA ASP A 335 3.67 8.71 -23.55
C ASP A 335 4.46 8.06 -24.72
N ILE A 336 5.18 8.83 -25.55
CA ILE A 336 5.97 8.29 -26.67
C ILE A 336 7.26 7.70 -26.14
N ALA A 337 8.00 8.45 -25.31
CA ALA A 337 9.21 7.94 -24.67
C ALA A 337 8.93 6.69 -23.83
N LEU A 338 7.85 6.71 -23.04
CA LEU A 338 7.43 5.56 -22.23
C LEU A 338 7.03 4.34 -23.08
N PHE A 339 6.44 4.55 -24.27
CA PHE A 339 6.19 3.45 -25.20
C PHE A 339 7.49 2.82 -25.72
N ASN A 340 8.51 3.65 -26.03
CA ASN A 340 9.81 3.15 -26.44
C ASN A 340 10.49 2.33 -25.34
N GLU A 341 10.41 2.77 -24.08
CA GLU A 341 10.91 1.98 -22.92
C GLU A 341 10.20 0.62 -22.79
N VAL A 342 8.89 0.56 -23.08
CA VAL A 342 8.13 -0.69 -23.13
C VAL A 342 8.59 -1.58 -24.29
N GLU A 343 8.83 -1.02 -25.48
CA GLU A 343 9.35 -1.78 -26.62
C GLU A 343 10.76 -2.34 -26.37
N GLU A 344 11.65 -1.55 -25.77
CA GLU A 344 12.99 -1.98 -25.34
C GLU A 344 12.90 -3.12 -24.32
N SER A 345 12.02 -2.98 -23.33
CA SER A 345 11.77 -4.02 -22.33
C SER A 345 11.19 -5.29 -22.97
N PHE A 346 10.28 -5.15 -23.95
CA PHE A 346 9.75 -6.28 -24.71
C PHE A 346 10.83 -7.02 -25.49
N GLN A 347 11.76 -6.29 -26.11
CA GLN A 347 12.88 -6.90 -26.82
C GLN A 347 13.79 -7.67 -25.86
N LEU A 348 14.16 -7.05 -24.74
CA LEU A 348 15.06 -7.66 -23.76
C LEU A 348 14.45 -8.90 -23.09
N LEU A 349 13.14 -8.89 -22.83
CA LEU A 349 12.42 -9.93 -22.11
C LEU A 349 11.68 -10.92 -23.04
N GLY A 350 12.10 -11.03 -24.31
CA GLY A 350 11.58 -12.09 -25.19
C GLY A 350 10.08 -11.98 -25.53
N PHE A 351 9.54 -10.76 -25.58
CA PHE A 351 8.17 -10.48 -26.03
C PHE A 351 8.06 -10.22 -27.54
N SER A 352 9.17 -10.20 -28.27
CA SER A 352 9.20 -9.86 -29.71
C SER A 352 8.21 -10.67 -30.57
N GLU A 353 8.05 -11.97 -30.33
CA GLU A 353 7.17 -12.84 -31.13
C GLU A 353 5.68 -12.67 -30.81
N VAL A 354 5.37 -12.16 -29.62
CA VAL A 354 4.01 -12.07 -29.07
C VAL A 354 3.47 -10.64 -29.06
N LYS A 355 4.33 -9.63 -29.28
CA LYS A 355 3.98 -8.21 -29.19
C LYS A 355 2.81 -7.83 -30.09
N ASP A 356 2.77 -8.40 -31.30
CA ASP A 356 1.68 -8.14 -32.25
C ASP A 356 0.33 -8.65 -31.73
N SER A 357 0.29 -9.82 -31.08
CA SER A 357 -0.91 -10.35 -30.44
C SER A 357 -1.32 -9.52 -29.22
N ILE A 358 -0.35 -8.99 -28.47
CA ILE A 358 -0.61 -8.07 -27.33
C ILE A 358 -1.27 -6.79 -27.85
N PHE A 359 -0.71 -6.17 -28.90
CA PHE A 359 -1.29 -4.97 -29.51
C PHE A 359 -2.66 -5.23 -30.14
N ALA A 360 -2.85 -6.39 -30.76
CA ALA A 360 -4.15 -6.82 -31.27
C ALA A 360 -5.20 -6.95 -30.15
N CYS A 361 -4.81 -7.49 -28.99
CA CYS A 361 -5.66 -7.57 -27.81
C CYS A 361 -6.08 -6.18 -27.31
N LEU A 362 -5.12 -5.25 -27.16
CA LEU A 362 -5.39 -3.88 -26.74
C LEU A 362 -6.34 -3.18 -27.71
N SER A 363 -6.12 -3.33 -29.02
CA SER A 363 -7.02 -2.78 -30.04
C SER A 363 -8.42 -3.40 -29.97
N ALA A 364 -8.51 -4.72 -29.81
CA ALA A 364 -9.79 -5.41 -29.68
C ALA A 364 -10.58 -4.89 -28.47
N ILE A 365 -9.92 -4.67 -27.33
CA ILE A 365 -10.55 -4.08 -26.12
C ILE A 365 -11.12 -2.69 -26.42
N LEU A 366 -10.34 -1.81 -27.05
CA LEU A 366 -10.80 -0.47 -27.42
C LEU A 366 -12.01 -0.53 -28.37
N LYS A 367 -11.96 -1.42 -29.37
CA LYS A 367 -13.06 -1.62 -30.34
C LYS A 367 -14.32 -2.22 -29.73
N ILE A 368 -14.19 -3.14 -28.77
CA ILE A 368 -15.32 -3.70 -28.03
C ILE A 368 -16.08 -2.57 -27.31
N GLY A 369 -15.38 -1.56 -26.81
CA GLY A 369 -16.00 -0.37 -26.21
C GLY A 369 -16.95 0.35 -27.14
N ASN A 370 -16.65 0.36 -28.44
CA ASN A 370 -17.41 1.08 -29.46
C ASN A 370 -18.62 0.30 -30.00
N ILE A 371 -18.85 -0.94 -29.56
CA ILE A 371 -20.01 -1.73 -29.98
C ILE A 371 -21.29 -1.01 -29.56
N LYS A 372 -22.10 -0.63 -30.55
CA LYS A 372 -23.44 -0.04 -30.36
C LYS A 372 -24.51 -1.06 -30.72
N LEU A 373 -25.51 -1.17 -29.85
CA LEU A 373 -26.65 -2.06 -30.03
C LEU A 373 -27.81 -1.32 -30.69
N ASP A 374 -28.58 -2.03 -31.49
CA ASP A 374 -29.90 -1.64 -31.95
C ASP A 374 -30.95 -2.23 -31.01
N GLU A 375 -31.35 -1.43 -30.03
CA GLU A 375 -32.31 -1.83 -29.00
C GLU A 375 -33.71 -2.06 -29.59
N SER A 376 -34.01 -1.49 -30.75
CA SER A 376 -35.32 -1.63 -31.41
C SER A 376 -35.60 -3.07 -31.87
N THR A 377 -34.58 -3.91 -31.98
CA THR A 377 -34.73 -5.31 -32.41
C THR A 377 -34.98 -6.26 -31.24
N TYR A 378 -34.86 -5.80 -30.00
CA TYR A 378 -34.99 -6.64 -28.83
C TYR A 378 -36.43 -7.09 -28.61
N THR A 379 -36.63 -8.40 -28.47
CA THR A 379 -37.84 -9.03 -27.92
C THR A 379 -37.43 -10.20 -27.02
N ASP A 380 -38.37 -10.75 -26.25
CA ASP A 380 -38.08 -11.95 -25.43
C ASP A 380 -37.63 -13.17 -26.25
N GLN A 381 -37.81 -13.14 -27.58
CA GLN A 381 -37.40 -14.19 -28.51
C GLN A 381 -36.26 -13.78 -29.46
N THR A 382 -35.97 -12.47 -29.59
CA THR A 382 -35.00 -11.94 -30.56
C THR A 382 -33.98 -11.05 -29.86
N PRO A 383 -32.66 -11.32 -29.99
CA PRO A 383 -31.63 -10.49 -29.37
C PRO A 383 -31.49 -9.11 -30.01
N CYS A 384 -30.83 -8.20 -29.28
CA CYS A 384 -30.36 -6.94 -29.84
C CYS A 384 -29.43 -7.20 -31.03
N LYS A 385 -29.56 -6.46 -32.13
CA LYS A 385 -28.59 -6.49 -33.22
C LYS A 385 -27.43 -5.54 -32.91
N ILE A 386 -26.23 -5.90 -33.36
CA ILE A 386 -25.08 -4.99 -33.32
C ILE A 386 -25.14 -4.11 -34.57
N LYS A 387 -25.12 -2.78 -34.39
CA LYS A 387 -25.33 -1.81 -35.49
C LYS A 387 -24.23 -1.85 -36.54
N ASP A 388 -22.99 -2.01 -36.13
CA ASP A 388 -21.82 -2.01 -37.00
C ASP A 388 -21.23 -3.43 -37.13
N SER A 389 -21.56 -4.11 -38.23
CA SER A 389 -21.06 -5.45 -38.53
C SER A 389 -19.58 -5.45 -38.92
N ASN A 390 -19.06 -4.34 -39.45
CA ASN A 390 -17.65 -4.20 -39.81
C ASN A 390 -16.78 -4.09 -38.56
N LEU A 391 -17.23 -3.35 -37.54
CA LEU A 391 -16.57 -3.29 -36.24
C LEU A 391 -16.40 -4.68 -35.62
N ILE A 392 -17.47 -5.48 -35.62
CA ILE A 392 -17.40 -6.86 -35.12
C ILE A 392 -16.46 -7.72 -35.95
N SER A 393 -16.49 -7.59 -37.28
CA SER A 393 -15.55 -8.30 -38.15
C SER A 393 -14.09 -7.95 -37.83
N GLN A 394 -13.79 -6.67 -37.57
CA GLN A 394 -12.46 -6.22 -37.15
C GLN A 394 -12.04 -6.82 -35.80
N ILE A 395 -12.94 -6.81 -34.81
CA ILE A 395 -12.67 -7.43 -33.49
C ILE A 395 -12.37 -8.92 -33.65
N CYS A 396 -13.16 -9.64 -34.47
CA CYS A 396 -12.97 -11.05 -34.71
C CYS A 396 -11.67 -11.37 -35.47
N LYS A 397 -11.23 -10.48 -36.37
CA LYS A 397 -9.92 -10.59 -37.04
C LYS A 397 -8.77 -10.39 -36.07
N LEU A 398 -8.88 -9.41 -35.16
CA LEU A 398 -7.85 -9.15 -34.15
C LEU A 398 -7.72 -10.31 -33.15
N LEU A 399 -8.84 -10.85 -32.70
CA LEU A 399 -8.88 -11.97 -31.75
C LEU A 399 -8.79 -13.34 -32.44
N GLU A 400 -8.84 -13.38 -33.77
CA GLU A 400 -8.86 -14.60 -34.60
C GLU A 400 -9.94 -15.62 -34.18
N VAL A 401 -11.16 -15.13 -33.89
CA VAL A 401 -12.33 -15.93 -33.46
C VAL A 401 -13.47 -15.90 -34.47
N ASN A 402 -14.46 -16.78 -34.29
CA ASN A 402 -15.66 -16.80 -35.11
C ASN A 402 -16.57 -15.59 -34.84
N GLN A 403 -17.01 -14.94 -35.92
CA GLN A 403 -17.85 -13.75 -35.85
C GLN A 403 -19.25 -14.00 -35.28
N THR A 404 -19.89 -15.09 -35.71
CA THR A 404 -21.23 -15.46 -35.28
C THR A 404 -21.24 -15.80 -33.78
N ASP A 405 -20.23 -16.55 -33.33
CA ASP A 405 -20.17 -17.00 -31.94
C ASP A 405 -19.87 -15.84 -30.98
N LEU A 406 -18.96 -14.92 -31.37
CA LEU A 406 -18.69 -13.73 -30.56
C LEU A 406 -19.93 -12.82 -30.48
N ALA A 407 -20.60 -12.57 -31.60
CA ALA A 407 -21.83 -11.78 -31.62
C ALA A 407 -22.92 -12.42 -30.74
N ASN A 408 -23.15 -13.73 -30.91
CA ASN A 408 -24.12 -14.47 -30.12
C ASN A 408 -23.76 -14.47 -28.63
N GLY A 409 -22.50 -14.59 -28.27
CA GLY A 409 -22.04 -14.53 -26.88
C GLY A 409 -22.27 -13.17 -26.22
N ILE A 410 -22.21 -12.07 -26.98
CA ILE A 410 -22.50 -10.72 -26.48
C ILE A 410 -24.01 -10.50 -26.32
N THR A 411 -24.83 -11.02 -27.24
CA THR A 411 -26.26 -10.68 -27.32
C THR A 411 -27.20 -11.74 -26.75
N ASN A 412 -26.71 -12.94 -26.46
CA ASN A 412 -27.49 -14.05 -25.93
C ASN A 412 -26.84 -14.66 -24.68
N LYS A 413 -27.65 -15.44 -23.97
CA LYS A 413 -27.23 -16.23 -22.83
C LYS A 413 -27.46 -17.71 -23.07
N LEU A 414 -26.44 -18.51 -22.83
CA LEU A 414 -26.55 -19.97 -22.82
C LEU A 414 -27.27 -20.42 -21.55
N ARG A 415 -28.43 -21.07 -21.70
CA ARG A 415 -29.20 -21.66 -20.60
C ARG A 415 -29.14 -23.17 -20.70
N LYS A 416 -28.83 -23.83 -19.59
CA LYS A 416 -28.86 -25.29 -19.47
C LYS A 416 -30.06 -25.71 -18.62
N VAL A 417 -31.02 -26.41 -19.22
CA VAL A 417 -32.21 -26.94 -18.53
C VAL A 417 -32.32 -28.42 -18.87
N GLN A 418 -32.34 -29.29 -17.85
CA GLN A 418 -32.53 -30.75 -18.00
C GLN A 418 -31.66 -31.38 -19.12
N LYS A 419 -30.35 -31.05 -19.14
CA LYS A 419 -29.34 -31.48 -20.12
C LYS A 419 -29.48 -30.92 -21.55
N GLN A 420 -30.46 -30.07 -21.83
CA GLN A 420 -30.54 -29.32 -23.09
C GLN A 420 -29.95 -27.92 -22.92
N GLU A 421 -29.21 -27.46 -23.93
CA GLU A 421 -28.66 -26.12 -23.99
C GLU A 421 -29.42 -25.30 -25.04
N PHE A 422 -29.84 -24.10 -24.67
CA PHE A 422 -30.48 -23.16 -25.60
C PHE A 422 -29.99 -21.74 -25.37
N LEU A 423 -30.05 -20.92 -26.42
CA LEU A 423 -29.76 -19.49 -26.34
C LEU A 423 -31.03 -18.71 -26.06
N SER A 424 -30.95 -17.79 -25.10
CA SER A 424 -32.00 -16.81 -24.83
C SER A 424 -31.45 -15.39 -25.04
N PRO A 425 -32.22 -14.46 -25.62
CA PRO A 425 -31.83 -13.06 -25.73
C PRO A 425 -31.41 -12.45 -24.39
N LEU A 426 -30.38 -11.61 -24.42
CA LEU A 426 -30.05 -10.69 -23.34
C LEU A 426 -30.76 -9.34 -23.57
N THR A 427 -31.17 -8.69 -22.49
CA THR A 427 -31.68 -7.32 -22.54
C THR A 427 -30.59 -6.35 -23.04
N PRO A 428 -30.94 -5.16 -23.56
CA PRO A 428 -29.96 -4.15 -23.98
C PRO A 428 -28.91 -3.84 -22.90
N SER A 429 -29.35 -3.65 -21.66
CA SER A 429 -28.47 -3.39 -20.52
C SER A 429 -27.53 -4.57 -20.23
N GLU A 430 -28.03 -5.81 -20.29
CA GLU A 430 -27.19 -7.00 -20.11
C GLU A 430 -26.18 -7.17 -21.23
N CYS A 431 -26.53 -6.83 -22.48
CA CYS A 431 -25.60 -6.87 -23.62
C CYS A 431 -24.46 -5.84 -23.44
N ILE A 432 -24.77 -4.62 -22.98
CA ILE A 432 -23.76 -3.59 -22.64
C ILE A 432 -22.83 -4.11 -21.54
N ASN A 433 -23.40 -4.70 -20.50
CA ASN A 433 -22.62 -5.30 -19.41
C ASN A 433 -21.76 -6.48 -19.91
N MET A 434 -22.27 -7.28 -20.85
CA MET A 434 -21.55 -8.40 -21.44
C MET A 434 -20.32 -7.93 -22.22
N LYS A 435 -20.46 -6.94 -23.12
CA LYS A 435 -19.31 -6.41 -23.87
C LYS A 435 -18.26 -5.79 -22.93
N ASP A 436 -18.69 -5.11 -21.87
CA ASP A 436 -17.80 -4.53 -20.86
C ASP A 436 -17.08 -5.65 -20.08
N THR A 437 -17.78 -6.74 -19.76
CA THR A 437 -17.20 -7.91 -19.09
C THR A 437 -16.16 -8.60 -19.97
N VAL A 438 -16.43 -8.77 -21.28
CA VAL A 438 -15.45 -9.31 -22.24
C VAL A 438 -14.17 -8.47 -22.26
N ALA A 439 -14.31 -7.13 -22.36
CA ALA A 439 -13.17 -6.21 -22.38
C ALA A 439 -12.31 -6.30 -21.10
N LYS A 440 -12.96 -6.29 -19.93
CA LYS A 440 -12.30 -6.45 -18.62
C LYS A 440 -11.57 -7.79 -18.52
N TYR A 441 -12.22 -8.86 -18.95
CA TYR A 441 -11.67 -10.22 -18.88
C TYR A 441 -10.47 -10.42 -19.81
N LEU A 442 -10.54 -9.89 -21.05
CA LEU A 442 -9.39 -9.89 -21.98
C LEU A 442 -8.18 -9.19 -21.37
N TYR A 443 -8.38 -8.00 -20.79
CA TYR A 443 -7.28 -7.25 -20.17
C TYR A 443 -6.71 -7.95 -18.95
N GLU A 444 -7.56 -8.45 -18.05
CA GLU A 444 -7.16 -9.19 -16.86
C GLU A 444 -6.32 -10.43 -17.23
N LYS A 445 -6.79 -11.22 -18.20
CA LYS A 445 -6.06 -12.41 -18.67
C LYS A 445 -4.74 -12.05 -19.32
N LEU A 446 -4.73 -11.02 -20.17
CA LEU A 446 -3.50 -10.52 -20.78
C LEU A 446 -2.49 -10.10 -19.73
N PHE A 447 -2.90 -9.31 -18.73
CA PHE A 447 -2.03 -8.84 -17.66
C PHE A 447 -1.46 -9.99 -16.84
N ASN A 448 -2.31 -10.93 -16.41
CA ASN A 448 -1.87 -12.11 -15.66
C ASN A 448 -0.89 -12.97 -16.48
N TRP A 449 -1.14 -13.13 -17.78
CA TRP A 449 -0.23 -13.86 -18.67
C TRP A 449 1.11 -13.13 -18.86
N ILE A 450 1.11 -11.80 -18.96
CA ILE A 450 2.36 -11.01 -18.98
C ILE A 450 3.17 -11.30 -17.72
N VAL A 451 2.55 -11.30 -16.54
CA VAL A 451 3.22 -11.63 -15.27
C VAL A 451 3.78 -13.06 -15.28
N ILE A 452 3.01 -14.04 -15.77
CA ILE A 452 3.48 -15.43 -15.93
C ILE A 452 4.70 -15.49 -16.87
N LYS A 453 4.65 -14.81 -18.02
CA LYS A 453 5.76 -14.79 -18.98
C LYS A 453 7.00 -14.10 -18.41
N LEU A 454 6.83 -13.01 -17.66
CA LEU A 454 7.93 -12.37 -16.95
C LEU A 454 8.57 -13.35 -15.96
N ASN A 455 7.76 -14.04 -15.14
CA ASN A 455 8.24 -15.04 -14.19
C ASN A 455 9.02 -16.18 -14.84
N GLN A 456 8.64 -16.64 -16.04
CA GLN A 456 9.40 -17.65 -16.79
C GLN A 456 10.83 -17.20 -17.14
N ILE A 457 11.09 -15.90 -17.16
CA ILE A 457 12.39 -15.31 -17.53
C ILE A 457 13.23 -15.02 -16.28
N ILE A 458 12.59 -14.55 -15.20
CA ILE A 458 13.29 -14.07 -13.99
C ILE A 458 13.38 -15.10 -12.87
N ILE A 459 12.60 -16.19 -12.92
CA ILE A 459 12.73 -17.30 -11.97
C ILE A 459 13.82 -18.26 -12.49
N PRO A 460 14.80 -18.65 -11.65
CA PRO A 460 15.84 -19.59 -12.05
C PRO A 460 15.28 -20.95 -12.46
N ALA A 461 15.87 -21.58 -13.47
CA ALA A 461 15.52 -22.95 -13.85
C ALA A 461 15.81 -23.92 -12.69
N GLY A 462 14.85 -24.79 -12.37
CA GLY A 462 14.96 -25.73 -11.24
C GLY A 462 14.80 -25.09 -9.87
N TYR A 463 14.33 -23.83 -9.78
CA TYR A 463 13.99 -23.20 -8.51
C TYR A 463 12.91 -24.00 -7.77
N ASP A 464 13.24 -24.46 -6.57
CA ASP A 464 12.29 -25.03 -5.61
C ASP A 464 12.36 -24.23 -4.31
N PRO A 465 11.29 -23.49 -3.94
CA PRO A 465 11.27 -22.71 -2.71
C PRO A 465 11.36 -23.57 -1.44
N ASN A 466 11.13 -24.88 -1.52
CA ASN A 466 11.09 -25.78 -0.37
C ASN A 466 12.40 -26.53 -0.09
N ASN A 467 13.39 -26.44 -1.00
CA ASN A 467 14.64 -27.18 -0.85
C ASN A 467 15.59 -26.61 0.22
N GLY A 468 15.26 -25.46 0.82
CA GLY A 468 16.03 -24.80 1.88
C GLY A 468 17.34 -24.15 1.44
N LEU A 469 17.75 -24.30 0.17
CA LEU A 469 18.97 -23.73 -0.41
C LEU A 469 18.83 -22.25 -0.77
N THR A 470 17.58 -21.78 -0.86
CA THR A 470 17.25 -20.40 -1.22
C THR A 470 16.50 -19.70 -0.09
N GLY A 471 16.53 -18.38 -0.12
CA GLY A 471 15.74 -17.50 0.74
C GLY A 471 15.07 -16.41 -0.09
N GLY A 472 13.93 -15.92 0.40
CA GLY A 472 13.16 -14.87 -0.28
C GLY A 472 13.17 -13.56 0.49
N ILE A 473 13.37 -12.45 -0.22
CA ILE A 473 13.10 -11.09 0.29
C ILE A 473 11.98 -10.49 -0.57
N GLY A 474 10.77 -10.51 -0.02
CA GLY A 474 9.57 -9.95 -0.62
C GLY A 474 9.50 -8.44 -0.50
N LEU A 475 9.05 -7.76 -1.55
CA LEU A 475 8.78 -6.34 -1.61
C LEU A 475 7.31 -6.15 -1.99
N LEU A 476 6.48 -5.70 -1.04
CA LEU A 476 5.07 -5.44 -1.29
C LEU A 476 4.86 -3.95 -1.61
N ASP A 477 4.45 -3.67 -2.85
CA ASP A 477 3.92 -2.39 -3.31
C ASP A 477 2.43 -2.55 -3.62
N ILE A 478 1.58 -1.97 -2.79
CA ILE A 478 0.12 -2.09 -2.91
C ILE A 478 -0.52 -0.71 -2.81
N TYR A 479 -1.68 -0.54 -3.44
CA TYR A 479 -2.44 0.70 -3.38
C TYR A 479 -2.71 1.13 -1.93
N GLY A 480 -2.70 2.45 -1.72
CA GLY A 480 -2.96 3.03 -0.40
C GLY A 480 -4.45 3.15 -0.10
N PHE A 481 -4.78 3.52 1.13
CA PHE A 481 -6.13 3.90 1.53
C PHE A 481 -6.66 5.06 0.67
N GLU A 482 -7.90 4.94 0.18
CA GLU A 482 -8.50 5.90 -0.76
C GLU A 482 -9.82 6.46 -0.21
N VAL A 483 -9.96 7.78 -0.28
CA VAL A 483 -11.20 8.49 0.05
C VAL A 483 -11.44 9.57 -0.98
N PHE A 484 -12.45 9.39 -1.83
CA PHE A 484 -12.88 10.35 -2.82
C PHE A 484 -14.18 11.02 -2.41
N LYS A 485 -14.64 11.99 -3.23
CA LYS A 485 -15.95 12.61 -3.07
C LYS A 485 -17.09 11.59 -3.18
N GLU A 486 -16.91 10.60 -4.06
CA GLU A 486 -17.80 9.46 -4.22
C GLU A 486 -16.95 8.19 -4.16
N ASN A 487 -17.25 7.29 -3.22
CA ASN A 487 -16.53 6.02 -3.05
C ASN A 487 -17.44 4.88 -3.48
N GLY A 488 -16.98 4.08 -4.43
CA GLY A 488 -17.74 2.96 -4.97
C GLY A 488 -17.27 1.60 -4.47
N PHE A 489 -17.64 0.58 -5.23
CA PHE A 489 -17.28 -0.81 -5.02
C PHE A 489 -15.75 -1.01 -5.00
N GLU A 490 -15.02 -0.31 -5.86
CA GLU A 490 -13.57 -0.42 -5.97
C GLU A 490 -12.86 0.11 -4.72
N GLN A 491 -13.25 1.29 -4.22
CA GLN A 491 -12.69 1.85 -2.98
C GLN A 491 -13.01 0.98 -1.77
N PHE A 492 -14.19 0.34 -1.74
CA PHE A 492 -14.56 -0.58 -0.66
C PHE A 492 -13.56 -1.74 -0.54
N PHE A 493 -13.14 -2.31 -1.66
CA PHE A 493 -12.13 -3.38 -1.71
C PHE A 493 -10.73 -2.87 -1.34
N ILE A 494 -10.35 -1.71 -1.87
CA ILE A 494 -9.07 -1.06 -1.58
C ILE A 494 -8.89 -0.78 -0.08
N ASN A 495 -9.94 -0.24 0.55
CA ASN A 495 -9.90 0.11 1.97
C ASN A 495 -9.98 -1.13 2.87
N TYR A 496 -10.70 -2.18 2.47
CA TYR A 496 -10.65 -3.48 3.16
C TYR A 496 -9.24 -4.10 3.15
N THR A 497 -8.54 -4.05 2.01
CA THR A 497 -7.14 -4.49 1.93
C THR A 497 -6.23 -3.71 2.87
N ASN A 498 -6.41 -2.39 2.95
CA ASN A 498 -5.64 -1.56 3.87
C ASN A 498 -5.94 -1.88 5.34
N GLU A 499 -7.18 -2.23 5.70
CA GLU A 499 -7.50 -2.73 7.05
C GLU A 499 -6.76 -4.04 7.38
N LYS A 500 -6.72 -5.00 6.45
CA LYS A 500 -5.96 -6.25 6.63
C LYS A 500 -4.46 -6.00 6.82
N LEU A 501 -3.86 -5.14 6.01
CA LEU A 501 -2.45 -4.76 6.16
C LEU A 501 -2.19 -4.00 7.46
N GLN A 502 -3.15 -3.19 7.91
CA GLN A 502 -3.07 -2.51 9.20
C GLN A 502 -3.14 -3.49 10.37
N GLN A 503 -3.95 -4.55 10.28
CA GLN A 503 -3.97 -5.64 11.26
C GLN A 503 -2.61 -6.34 11.35
N LEU A 504 -2.00 -6.65 10.21
CA LEU A 504 -0.65 -7.25 10.15
C LEU A 504 0.37 -6.34 10.85
N TYR A 505 0.30 -5.03 10.60
CA TYR A 505 1.18 -4.07 11.25
C TYR A 505 0.99 -4.01 12.76
N ILE A 506 -0.26 -3.96 13.24
CA ILE A 506 -0.56 -3.93 14.67
C ILE A 506 0.00 -5.19 15.36
N GLN A 507 -0.22 -6.37 14.77
CA GLN A 507 0.34 -7.63 15.28
C GLN A 507 1.86 -7.63 15.27
N TYR A 508 2.49 -7.11 14.21
CA TYR A 508 3.93 -7.00 14.10
C TYR A 508 4.54 -6.11 15.19
N VAL A 509 4.02 -4.88 15.34
CA VAL A 509 4.52 -3.92 16.35
C VAL A 509 4.39 -4.49 17.75
N PHE A 510 3.24 -5.13 18.04
CA PHE A 510 3.01 -5.76 19.34
C PHE A 510 3.99 -6.91 19.60
N LYS A 511 4.19 -7.80 18.62
CA LYS A 511 5.13 -8.92 18.74
C LYS A 511 6.58 -8.45 18.91
N GLN A 512 6.99 -7.39 18.21
CA GLN A 512 8.33 -6.80 18.35
C GLN A 512 8.53 -6.21 19.76
N GLU A 513 7.52 -5.52 20.29
CA GLU A 513 7.56 -5.01 21.65
C GLU A 513 7.62 -6.16 22.68
N GLU A 514 6.84 -7.23 22.46
CA GLU A 514 6.85 -8.43 23.30
C GLU A 514 8.25 -9.06 23.36
N GLN A 515 8.90 -9.21 22.21
CA GLN A 515 10.26 -9.78 22.13
C GLN A 515 11.28 -8.98 22.94
N ILE A 516 11.21 -7.64 22.91
CA ILE A 516 12.08 -6.78 23.72
C ILE A 516 11.85 -7.03 25.21
N PHE A 517 10.60 -7.14 25.65
CA PHE A 517 10.28 -7.41 27.05
C PHE A 517 10.81 -8.77 27.49
N ILE A 518 10.68 -9.79 26.65
CA ILE A 518 11.22 -11.12 26.94
C ILE A 518 12.74 -11.08 27.03
N SER A 519 13.43 -10.43 26.09
CA SER A 519 14.90 -10.36 26.09
C SER A 519 15.47 -9.60 27.29
N GLU A 520 14.74 -8.61 27.80
CA GLU A 520 15.10 -7.84 28.99
C GLU A 520 14.64 -8.50 30.31
N GLY A 521 14.04 -9.70 30.26
CA GLY A 521 13.55 -10.41 31.45
C GLY A 521 12.30 -9.80 32.08
N LEU A 522 11.55 -8.99 31.34
CA LEU A 522 10.36 -8.25 31.77
C LEU A 522 9.04 -8.93 31.35
N GLN A 523 9.03 -10.25 31.13
CA GLN A 523 7.85 -10.97 30.63
C GLN A 523 6.59 -10.78 31.50
N SER A 524 6.74 -10.64 32.81
CA SER A 524 5.64 -10.36 33.75
C SER A 524 4.95 -9.01 33.52
N CYS A 525 5.60 -8.08 32.81
CA CYS A 525 5.05 -6.76 32.49
C CYS A 525 4.20 -6.76 31.20
N LEU A 526 4.23 -7.84 30.39
CA LEU A 526 3.49 -7.92 29.12
C LEU A 526 1.97 -7.77 29.32
N GLN A 527 1.45 -8.23 30.45
CA GLN A 527 0.03 -8.12 30.81
C GLN A 527 -0.51 -6.67 30.89
N TYR A 528 0.38 -5.68 30.97
CA TYR A 528 0.03 -4.26 30.99
C TYR A 528 0.04 -3.61 29.60
N LEU A 529 0.54 -4.30 28.58
CA LEU A 529 0.52 -3.81 27.22
C LEU A 529 -0.90 -3.90 26.65
N THR A 530 -1.52 -2.76 26.41
CA THR A 530 -2.79 -2.68 25.68
C THR A 530 -2.57 -2.11 24.28
N PHE A 531 -3.25 -2.65 23.28
CA PHE A 531 -3.23 -2.11 21.93
C PHE A 531 -4.66 -1.88 21.42
N THR A 532 -4.80 -0.95 20.47
CA THR A 532 -6.08 -0.73 19.77
C THR A 532 -6.11 -1.65 18.57
N ASP A 533 -6.98 -2.66 18.61
CA ASP A 533 -7.14 -3.63 17.54
C ASP A 533 -8.17 -3.15 16.50
N ASN A 534 -7.86 -3.31 15.22
CA ASN A 534 -8.79 -3.03 14.12
C ASN A 534 -9.58 -4.27 13.67
N LYS A 535 -9.34 -5.45 14.29
CA LYS A 535 -10.11 -6.68 14.04
C LYS A 535 -11.63 -6.47 14.02
N PRO A 536 -12.26 -5.66 14.90
CA PRO A 536 -13.70 -5.43 14.83
C PRO A 536 -14.19 -4.75 13.54
N VAL A 537 -13.35 -3.92 12.90
CA VAL A 537 -13.65 -3.31 11.59
C VAL A 537 -13.54 -4.36 10.50
N ILE A 538 -12.51 -5.21 10.55
CA ILE A 538 -12.36 -6.34 9.62
C ILE A 538 -13.56 -7.28 9.75
N ASP A 539 -13.98 -7.59 10.97
CA ASP A 539 -15.10 -8.51 11.22
C ASP A 539 -16.42 -7.98 10.65
N LEU A 540 -16.66 -6.67 10.75
CA LEU A 540 -17.79 -6.01 10.09
C LEU A 540 -17.77 -6.26 8.58
N LEU A 541 -16.59 -6.25 7.96
CA LEU A 541 -16.44 -6.39 6.52
C LEU A 541 -16.55 -7.85 6.07
N ASP A 542 -15.83 -8.77 6.70
CA ASP A 542 -15.55 -10.09 6.14
C ASP A 542 -15.93 -11.30 7.01
N GLN A 543 -16.35 -11.12 8.27
CA GLN A 543 -16.60 -12.24 9.18
C GLN A 543 -17.91 -12.97 8.81
N PRO A 544 -17.85 -14.26 8.42
CA PRO A 544 -19.06 -15.01 8.11
C PRO A 544 -19.90 -15.27 9.38
N PRO A 545 -21.25 -15.35 9.27
CA PRO A 545 -22.05 -15.14 8.07
C PRO A 545 -22.43 -13.67 7.82
N ASN A 546 -22.19 -12.79 8.78
CA ASN A 546 -22.82 -11.46 8.82
C ASN A 546 -21.95 -10.33 8.23
N GLY A 547 -20.73 -10.60 7.75
CA GLY A 547 -19.89 -9.60 7.12
C GLY A 547 -20.56 -8.96 5.90
N ILE A 548 -20.24 -7.69 5.62
CA ILE A 548 -20.80 -6.96 4.46
C ILE A 548 -20.54 -7.70 3.15
N PHE A 549 -19.34 -8.27 2.96
CA PHE A 549 -19.04 -9.08 1.76
C PHE A 549 -19.91 -10.34 1.67
N ASN A 550 -20.14 -11.04 2.78
CA ASN A 550 -21.02 -12.22 2.81
C ASN A 550 -22.45 -11.84 2.45
N THR A 551 -22.93 -10.74 3.01
CA THR A 551 -24.27 -10.22 2.72
C THR A 551 -24.41 -9.87 1.24
N LEU A 552 -23.39 -9.25 0.64
CA LEU A 552 -23.39 -8.94 -0.79
C LEU A 552 -23.42 -10.22 -1.65
N ASP A 553 -22.61 -11.21 -1.29
CA ASP A 553 -22.57 -12.50 -1.98
C ASP A 553 -23.93 -13.21 -1.95
N ASP A 554 -24.61 -13.25 -0.79
CA ASP A 554 -25.95 -13.83 -0.63
C ASP A 554 -27.00 -13.13 -1.52
N ILE A 555 -26.97 -11.80 -1.56
CA ILE A 555 -27.91 -11.00 -2.35
C ILE A 555 -27.68 -11.25 -3.85
N CYS A 556 -26.42 -11.33 -4.29
CA CYS A 556 -26.09 -11.66 -5.67
C CYS A 556 -26.57 -13.07 -6.06
N GLN A 557 -26.40 -14.05 -5.17
CA GLN A 557 -26.86 -15.42 -5.40
C GLN A 557 -28.38 -15.54 -5.49
N THR A 558 -29.11 -14.75 -4.70
CA THR A 558 -30.58 -14.69 -4.71
C THR A 558 -31.16 -13.71 -5.75
N LYS A 559 -30.30 -13.14 -6.61
CA LYS A 559 -30.67 -12.14 -7.64
C LYS A 559 -31.40 -10.92 -7.06
N GLY A 560 -30.98 -10.46 -5.88
CA GLY A 560 -31.45 -9.20 -5.32
C GLY A 560 -30.70 -7.99 -5.91
N ASP A 561 -31.26 -6.80 -5.66
CA ASP A 561 -30.73 -5.51 -6.10
C ASP A 561 -29.95 -4.81 -4.96
N ASP A 562 -29.32 -3.67 -5.28
CA ASP A 562 -28.56 -2.87 -4.31
C ASP A 562 -29.44 -2.39 -3.15
N SER A 563 -30.74 -2.14 -3.39
CA SER A 563 -31.71 -1.73 -2.36
C SER A 563 -31.89 -2.82 -1.31
N LYS A 564 -32.06 -4.08 -1.72
CA LYS A 564 -32.11 -5.23 -0.81
C LYS A 564 -30.81 -5.42 -0.04
N PHE A 565 -29.67 -5.25 -0.71
CA PHE A 565 -28.35 -5.29 -0.07
C PHE A 565 -28.22 -4.24 1.03
N LEU A 566 -28.49 -2.96 0.71
CA LEU A 566 -28.45 -1.85 1.66
C LEU A 566 -29.36 -2.06 2.86
N ASN A 567 -30.61 -2.48 2.62
CA ASN A 567 -31.57 -2.72 3.71
C ASN A 567 -31.09 -3.84 4.64
N LYS A 568 -30.53 -4.93 4.09
CA LYS A 568 -30.02 -6.05 4.88
C LYS A 568 -28.82 -5.65 5.74
N ILE A 569 -27.82 -4.95 5.18
CA ILE A 569 -26.66 -4.51 5.98
C ILE A 569 -27.05 -3.48 7.05
N ARG A 570 -28.01 -2.58 6.77
CA ARG A 570 -28.53 -1.60 7.74
C ARG A 570 -29.23 -2.27 8.91
N GLN A 571 -29.95 -3.37 8.66
CA GLN A 571 -30.59 -4.15 9.72
C GLN A 571 -29.58 -4.93 10.56
N ILE A 572 -28.65 -5.64 9.92
CA ILE A 572 -27.66 -6.49 10.60
C ILE A 572 -26.71 -5.64 11.46
N HIS A 573 -26.26 -4.48 10.98
CA HIS A 573 -25.19 -3.71 11.62
C HIS A 573 -25.67 -2.44 12.33
N LYS A 574 -26.98 -2.28 12.59
CA LYS A 574 -27.57 -1.07 13.21
C LYS A 574 -26.87 -0.61 14.50
N ASN A 575 -26.42 -1.55 15.32
CA ASN A 575 -25.80 -1.28 16.62
C ASN A 575 -24.26 -1.37 16.58
N ASN A 576 -23.65 -1.60 15.41
CA ASN A 576 -22.20 -1.66 15.28
C ASN A 576 -21.63 -0.24 15.23
N LYS A 577 -20.77 0.11 16.21
CA LYS A 577 -20.16 1.44 16.29
C LYS A 577 -19.30 1.83 15.08
N TYR A 578 -18.87 0.86 14.27
CA TYR A 578 -18.09 1.08 13.05
C TYR A 578 -18.96 1.17 11.79
N PHE A 579 -20.28 1.07 11.91
CA PHE A 579 -21.23 1.18 10.81
C PHE A 579 -22.21 2.32 11.08
N ILE A 580 -22.17 3.34 10.23
CA ILE A 580 -23.05 4.52 10.35
C ILE A 580 -24.10 4.46 9.25
N THR A 581 -25.36 4.61 9.66
CA THR A 581 -26.48 4.72 8.73
C THR A 581 -26.81 6.20 8.47
N PRO A 582 -27.04 6.61 7.21
CA PRO A 582 -27.42 7.98 6.91
C PRO A 582 -28.78 8.29 7.55
N LYS A 583 -28.92 9.49 8.13
CA LYS A 583 -30.17 9.96 8.76
C LYS A 583 -31.35 10.01 7.78
N ILE A 584 -31.06 10.09 6.48
CA ILE A 584 -32.04 10.10 5.39
C ILE A 584 -31.92 8.79 4.61
N ALA A 585 -32.94 7.94 4.71
CA ALA A 585 -32.93 6.59 4.15
C ALA A 585 -32.93 6.53 2.60
N SER A 586 -33.28 7.64 1.92
CA SER A 586 -33.38 7.71 0.45
C SER A 586 -32.03 7.76 -0.28
N LYS A 587 -30.92 7.97 0.42
CA LYS A 587 -29.59 7.88 -0.18
C LYS A 587 -29.14 6.42 -0.24
N ALA A 588 -28.64 5.99 -1.40
CA ALA A 588 -28.05 4.67 -1.62
C ALA A 588 -26.66 4.51 -0.97
N ASN A 589 -26.46 5.09 0.23
CA ASN A 589 -25.16 5.19 0.88
C ASN A 589 -25.13 4.42 2.21
N PHE A 590 -23.92 4.03 2.60
CA PHE A 590 -23.58 3.54 3.94
C PHE A 590 -22.19 4.06 4.32
N THR A 591 -21.88 4.15 5.61
CA THR A 591 -20.61 4.68 6.08
C THR A 591 -19.91 3.69 6.99
N ILE A 592 -18.61 3.50 6.78
CA ILE A 592 -17.76 2.66 7.62
C ILE A 592 -16.74 3.54 8.33
N VAL A 593 -16.60 3.33 9.63
CA VAL A 593 -15.55 3.94 10.43
C VAL A 593 -14.31 3.05 10.33
N HIS A 594 -13.47 3.31 9.34
CA HIS A 594 -12.19 2.62 9.19
C HIS A 594 -11.19 3.09 10.25
N SER A 595 -10.12 2.32 10.45
CA SER A 595 -8.99 2.68 11.33
C SER A 595 -8.38 4.04 10.94
N ALA A 596 -8.38 4.34 9.65
CA ALA A 596 -7.85 5.57 9.10
C ALA A 596 -8.83 6.75 9.21
N LYS A 597 -10.04 6.60 8.66
CA LYS A 597 -11.05 7.66 8.50
C LYS A 597 -12.45 7.07 8.36
N GLU A 598 -13.47 7.89 8.58
CA GLU A 598 -14.83 7.56 8.15
C GLU A 598 -14.95 7.67 6.63
N VAL A 599 -15.54 6.67 5.98
CA VAL A 599 -15.72 6.63 4.52
C VAL A 599 -17.17 6.32 4.19
N GLU A 600 -17.81 7.24 3.44
CA GLU A 600 -19.14 7.03 2.87
C GLU A 600 -19.02 6.37 1.50
N TYR A 601 -19.69 5.24 1.34
CA TYR A 601 -19.76 4.46 0.10
C TYR A 601 -21.15 4.57 -0.52
N THR A 602 -21.21 4.69 -1.84
CA THR A 602 -22.44 4.62 -2.63
C THR A 602 -22.59 3.21 -3.18
N ALA A 603 -23.64 2.50 -2.75
CA ALA A 603 -23.86 1.09 -3.08
C ALA A 603 -24.40 0.85 -4.50
N THR A 604 -24.53 1.89 -5.33
CA THR A 604 -24.99 1.77 -6.71
C THR A 604 -24.10 0.82 -7.52
N ASN A 605 -24.74 -0.16 -8.15
CA ASN A 605 -24.17 -1.25 -8.93
C ASN A 605 -23.27 -2.20 -8.12
N PHE A 606 -23.39 -2.27 -6.80
CA PHE A 606 -22.59 -3.22 -6.00
C PHE A 606 -22.93 -4.67 -6.33
N THR A 607 -24.22 -5.02 -6.45
CA THR A 607 -24.63 -6.39 -6.76
C THR A 607 -24.20 -6.78 -8.17
N GLU A 608 -24.37 -5.88 -9.14
CA GLU A 608 -23.96 -6.08 -10.52
C GLU A 608 -22.45 -6.27 -10.66
N LYS A 609 -21.65 -5.38 -10.03
CA LYS A 609 -20.19 -5.45 -10.05
C LYS A 609 -19.65 -6.71 -9.35
N ASN A 610 -20.38 -7.27 -8.39
CA ASN A 610 -19.94 -8.46 -7.66
C ASN A 610 -20.15 -9.79 -8.44
N VAL A 611 -21.05 -9.83 -9.43
CA VAL A 611 -21.35 -11.06 -10.22
C VAL A 611 -20.28 -11.36 -11.28
N ASP A 612 -19.66 -10.33 -11.84
CA ASP A 612 -18.43 -10.31 -12.67
C ASP A 612 -17.88 -11.69 -13.12
N SER A 613 -18.63 -12.31 -14.03
CA SER A 613 -18.34 -13.62 -14.62
C SER A 613 -18.65 -13.62 -16.11
N LEU A 614 -17.70 -14.14 -16.90
CA LEU A 614 -17.87 -14.34 -18.33
C LEU A 614 -18.68 -15.62 -18.58
N GLN A 615 -19.59 -15.59 -19.56
CA GLN A 615 -20.38 -16.77 -19.90
C GLN A 615 -19.55 -17.85 -20.60
N ASP A 616 -19.90 -19.12 -20.38
CA ASP A 616 -19.22 -20.29 -20.99
C ASP A 616 -19.12 -20.17 -22.51
N LEU A 617 -20.16 -19.67 -23.19
CA LEU A 617 -20.17 -19.48 -24.63
C LEU A 617 -19.01 -18.58 -25.09
N LEU A 618 -18.82 -17.43 -24.43
CA LEU A 618 -17.74 -16.49 -24.76
C LEU A 618 -16.37 -17.06 -24.38
N VAL A 619 -16.27 -17.78 -23.26
CA VAL A 619 -15.02 -18.45 -22.86
C VAL A 619 -14.61 -19.47 -23.94
N ASN A 620 -15.56 -20.28 -24.42
CA ASN A 620 -15.32 -21.27 -25.47
C ASN A 620 -14.90 -20.60 -26.77
N THR A 621 -15.65 -19.60 -27.24
CA THR A 621 -15.30 -18.83 -28.45
C THR A 621 -13.89 -18.26 -28.40
N LEU A 622 -13.49 -17.69 -27.26
CA LEU A 622 -12.16 -17.11 -27.08
C LEU A 622 -11.06 -18.19 -26.98
N SER A 623 -11.37 -19.36 -26.39
CA SER A 623 -10.46 -20.50 -26.32
C SER A 623 -10.20 -21.19 -27.67
N GLU A 624 -11.13 -21.05 -28.62
CA GLU A 624 -11.03 -21.56 -29.98
C GLU A 624 -10.30 -20.62 -30.95
N SER A 625 -9.82 -19.47 -30.46
CA SER A 625 -9.03 -18.51 -31.24
C SER A 625 -7.89 -19.20 -32.00
N LYS A 626 -7.59 -18.79 -33.24
CA LYS A 626 -6.43 -19.33 -33.98
C LYS A 626 -5.10 -18.78 -33.48
N ASN A 627 -5.11 -17.66 -32.77
CA ASN A 627 -3.90 -17.06 -32.21
C ASN A 627 -3.45 -17.81 -30.97
N MET A 628 -2.18 -18.22 -30.92
CA MET A 628 -1.67 -19.03 -29.81
C MET A 628 -1.71 -18.29 -28.47
N LEU A 629 -1.48 -16.97 -28.45
CA LEU A 629 -1.59 -16.18 -27.23
C LEU A 629 -3.00 -16.28 -26.65
N PHE A 630 -4.02 -16.00 -27.47
CA PHE A 630 -5.41 -16.03 -27.02
C PHE A 630 -5.81 -17.43 -26.55
N LYS A 631 -5.46 -18.50 -27.28
CA LYS A 631 -5.65 -19.88 -26.78
C LYS A 631 -5.08 -20.02 -25.38
N THR A 632 -3.80 -19.70 -25.18
CA THR A 632 -3.14 -19.78 -23.89
C THR A 632 -3.85 -18.97 -22.80
N LEU A 633 -4.28 -17.73 -23.07
CA LEU A 633 -5.03 -16.89 -22.11
C LEU A 633 -6.28 -17.58 -21.57
N PHE A 634 -6.98 -18.35 -22.42
CA PHE A 634 -8.26 -18.97 -22.10
C PHE A 634 -8.15 -20.45 -21.73
N SER A 635 -7.09 -21.17 -22.12
CA SER A 635 -6.83 -22.58 -21.75
C SER A 635 -6.55 -22.78 -20.25
N PHE A 636 -5.79 -21.87 -19.63
CA PHE A 636 -5.47 -21.92 -18.18
C PHE A 636 -6.71 -21.86 -17.27
N SER A 637 -7.88 -21.56 -17.83
CA SER A 637 -9.15 -21.47 -17.11
C SER A 637 -9.71 -22.82 -16.68
N ASN A 638 -9.26 -23.93 -17.28
CA ASN A 638 -9.84 -25.26 -17.07
C ASN A 638 -9.12 -26.12 -16.02
N GLU A 639 -7.88 -25.80 -15.63
CA GLU A 639 -7.10 -26.63 -14.70
C GLU A 639 -7.47 -26.43 -13.21
N ASN A 640 -8.19 -25.35 -12.87
CA ASN A 640 -8.67 -25.08 -11.49
C ASN A 640 -10.18 -25.34 -11.33
N ALA A 641 -10.68 -26.46 -11.86
CA ALA A 641 -12.09 -26.82 -11.76
C ALA A 641 -12.55 -27.09 -10.31
N ASP A 642 -11.67 -27.58 -9.43
CA ASP A 642 -12.01 -27.95 -8.05
C ASP A 642 -12.18 -26.74 -7.10
N THR A 643 -11.55 -25.60 -7.39
CA THR A 643 -11.71 -24.34 -6.62
C THR A 643 -12.84 -23.45 -7.13
N LYS A 644 -13.32 -23.64 -8.37
CA LYS A 644 -14.46 -22.89 -8.94
C LYS A 644 -15.77 -23.05 -8.15
N ASN A 645 -15.89 -24.10 -7.33
CA ASN A 645 -17.13 -24.38 -6.60
C ASN A 645 -17.34 -23.57 -5.31
N LYS A 646 -16.36 -22.79 -4.80
CA LYS A 646 -16.51 -22.09 -3.50
C LYS A 646 -16.64 -20.56 -3.56
N ALA A 647 -16.19 -19.88 -4.62
CA ALA A 647 -16.29 -18.41 -4.71
C ALA A 647 -16.70 -17.94 -6.12
N LYS A 648 -18.02 -17.81 -6.35
CA LYS A 648 -18.56 -17.36 -7.64
C LYS A 648 -18.50 -15.84 -7.84
N SER A 649 -18.43 -15.06 -6.76
CA SER A 649 -18.42 -13.59 -6.81
C SER A 649 -17.01 -13.00 -6.85
N LEU A 650 -16.90 -11.74 -7.31
CA LEU A 650 -15.67 -10.97 -7.27
C LEU A 650 -15.19 -10.75 -5.83
N GLY A 651 -16.11 -10.43 -4.90
CA GLY A 651 -15.81 -10.32 -3.46
C GLY A 651 -15.30 -11.61 -2.84
N GLY A 652 -15.85 -12.77 -3.24
CA GLY A 652 -15.36 -14.08 -2.82
C GLY A 652 -13.93 -14.33 -3.29
N LYS A 653 -13.66 -14.13 -4.59
CA LYS A 653 -12.31 -14.31 -5.18
C LYS A 653 -11.28 -13.39 -4.53
N PHE A 654 -11.63 -12.11 -4.38
CA PHE A 654 -10.76 -11.11 -3.77
C PHE A 654 -10.39 -11.44 -2.33
N ARG A 655 -11.36 -11.91 -1.52
CA ARG A 655 -11.08 -12.33 -0.14
C ARG A 655 -10.14 -13.53 -0.08
N VAL A 656 -10.23 -14.46 -1.03
CA VAL A 656 -9.28 -15.58 -1.14
C VAL A 656 -7.89 -15.10 -1.52
N GLU A 657 -7.74 -14.25 -2.54
CA GLU A 657 -6.46 -13.65 -2.92
C GLU A 657 -5.82 -12.88 -1.76
N MET A 658 -6.62 -12.10 -1.03
CA MET A 658 -6.17 -11.40 0.18
C MET A 658 -5.73 -12.35 1.28
N GLN A 659 -6.44 -13.46 1.50
CA GLN A 659 -6.04 -14.44 2.50
C GLN A 659 -4.70 -15.09 2.14
N VAL A 660 -4.47 -15.38 0.87
CA VAL A 660 -3.18 -15.91 0.37
C VAL A 660 -2.06 -14.91 0.64
N LEU A 661 -2.21 -13.65 0.21
CA LEU A 661 -1.22 -12.60 0.47
C LEU A 661 -0.92 -12.45 1.96
N MET A 662 -1.95 -12.41 2.81
CA MET A 662 -1.76 -12.28 4.25
C MET A 662 -1.02 -13.47 4.85
N ASN A 663 -1.30 -14.70 4.39
CA ASN A 663 -0.58 -15.90 4.82
C ASN A 663 0.90 -15.84 4.41
N ASP A 664 1.18 -15.43 3.18
CA ASP A 664 2.55 -15.29 2.67
C ASP A 664 3.36 -14.28 3.51
N LEU A 665 2.75 -13.15 3.86
CA LEU A 665 3.38 -12.13 4.70
C LEU A 665 3.56 -12.60 6.16
N MET A 666 2.57 -13.27 6.74
CA MET A 666 2.66 -13.80 8.11
C MET A 666 3.74 -14.90 8.24
N ALA A 667 4.02 -15.63 7.15
CA ALA A 667 5.10 -16.60 7.08
C ALA A 667 6.49 -15.96 6.98
N CYS A 668 6.58 -14.65 6.71
CA CYS A 668 7.84 -13.90 6.63
C CYS A 668 8.14 -13.13 7.94
N ASP A 669 9.37 -12.64 8.09
CA ASP A 669 9.67 -11.52 8.99
C ASP A 669 9.44 -10.22 8.25
N CYS A 670 8.46 -9.45 8.72
CA CYS A 670 8.02 -8.22 8.06
C CYS A 670 8.84 -7.00 8.53
N HIS A 671 9.07 -6.07 7.62
CA HIS A 671 9.74 -4.79 7.84
C HIS A 671 8.88 -3.69 7.22
N PHE A 672 8.51 -2.65 7.97
CA PHE A 672 7.50 -1.68 7.50
C PHE A 672 8.10 -0.34 7.10
N ILE A 673 7.75 0.10 5.89
CA ILE A 673 8.05 1.43 5.37
C ILE A 673 6.71 2.16 5.17
N ARG A 674 6.54 3.28 5.88
CA ARG A 674 5.32 4.11 5.86
C ARG A 674 5.62 5.41 5.13
N CYS A 675 5.16 5.49 3.90
CA CYS A 675 5.31 6.63 3.02
C CYS A 675 4.26 7.71 3.33
N ILE A 676 4.69 8.97 3.43
CA ILE A 676 3.84 10.13 3.71
C ILE A 676 3.93 11.11 2.54
N LYS A 677 2.77 11.53 2.03
CA LYS A 677 2.67 12.59 1.02
C LYS A 677 2.57 13.94 1.74
N PRO A 678 3.54 14.88 1.63
CA PRO A 678 3.51 16.08 2.46
C PRO A 678 2.50 17.14 2.00
N ASN A 679 2.05 17.10 0.75
CA ASN A 679 1.07 18.04 0.18
C ASN A 679 0.36 17.42 -1.04
N ASP A 680 -0.86 17.86 -1.34
CA ASP A 680 -1.64 17.34 -2.48
C ASP A 680 -1.30 18.04 -3.81
N GLU A 681 -0.66 19.20 -3.73
CA GLU A 681 -0.26 20.04 -4.88
C GLU A 681 0.93 19.47 -5.65
N LYS A 682 1.55 18.38 -5.17
CA LYS A 682 2.76 17.78 -5.75
C LYS A 682 3.93 18.80 -5.86
N LYS A 683 4.01 19.72 -4.90
CA LYS A 683 5.05 20.76 -4.82
C LYS A 683 6.22 20.27 -3.97
N LYS A 684 7.44 20.52 -4.43
CA LYS A 684 8.65 20.36 -3.61
C LYS A 684 8.66 21.38 -2.47
N ASP A 685 9.41 21.09 -1.41
CA ASP A 685 9.66 22.01 -0.28
C ASP A 685 8.40 22.52 0.43
N LEU A 686 7.29 21.77 0.33
CA LEU A 686 6.01 22.12 0.94
C LEU A 686 5.52 20.99 1.86
N PHE A 687 5.48 21.26 3.16
CA PHE A 687 4.97 20.34 4.18
C PHE A 687 3.68 20.89 4.80
N LYS A 688 2.52 20.32 4.42
CA LYS A 688 1.22 20.64 5.02
C LYS A 688 1.01 19.78 6.26
N THR A 689 1.06 20.41 7.44
CA THR A 689 1.09 19.68 8.72
C THR A 689 -0.18 18.90 9.00
N ILE A 690 -1.37 19.50 8.83
CA ILE A 690 -2.64 18.80 9.06
C ILE A 690 -2.79 17.61 8.11
N TYR A 691 -2.46 17.83 6.84
CA TYR A 691 -2.51 16.80 5.83
C TYR A 691 -1.58 15.63 6.17
N SER A 692 -0.33 15.91 6.54
CA SER A 692 0.66 14.89 6.92
C SER A 692 0.26 14.17 8.22
N LEU A 693 -0.24 14.88 9.22
CA LEU A 693 -0.72 14.31 10.48
C LEU A 693 -1.87 13.32 10.27
N ALA A 694 -2.80 13.63 9.37
CA ALA A 694 -3.88 12.72 9.03
C ALA A 694 -3.35 11.37 8.50
N GLN A 695 -2.23 11.37 7.77
CA GLN A 695 -1.60 10.14 7.29
C GLN A 695 -0.84 9.41 8.40
N VAL A 696 -0.12 10.15 9.25
CA VAL A 696 0.57 9.55 10.42
C VAL A 696 -0.43 8.80 11.30
N ARG A 697 -1.63 9.36 11.49
CA ARG A 697 -2.77 8.69 12.16
C ARG A 697 -3.25 7.47 11.39
N SER A 698 -3.53 7.60 10.09
CA SER A 698 -4.07 6.49 9.28
C SER A 698 -3.10 5.32 9.09
N LEU A 699 -1.79 5.58 9.12
CA LEU A 699 -0.73 4.58 8.99
C LEU A 699 -0.44 3.84 10.31
N GLY A 700 -1.16 4.17 11.40
CA GLY A 700 -1.01 3.52 12.70
C GLY A 700 0.27 3.90 13.45
N VAL A 701 0.98 4.94 13.02
CA VAL A 701 2.28 5.33 13.60
C VAL A 701 2.10 5.86 15.02
N LEU A 702 0.98 6.51 15.32
CA LEU A 702 0.70 6.98 16.68
C LEU A 702 0.36 5.84 17.62
N GLU A 703 -0.25 4.76 17.12
CA GLU A 703 -0.63 3.58 17.88
C GLU A 703 0.61 2.82 18.33
N SER A 704 1.61 2.66 17.46
CA SER A 704 2.90 2.05 17.84
C SER A 704 3.63 2.87 18.91
N ILE A 705 3.56 4.20 18.80
CA ILE A 705 4.04 5.14 19.80
C ILE A 705 3.27 5.03 21.13
N LYS A 706 1.94 4.91 21.08
CA LYS A 706 1.09 4.77 22.27
C LYS A 706 1.41 3.49 23.03
N VAL A 707 1.59 2.36 22.33
CA VAL A 707 2.01 1.08 22.95
C VAL A 707 3.30 1.28 23.74
N ARG A 708 4.30 1.94 23.16
CA ARG A 708 5.57 2.22 23.84
C ARG A 708 5.43 3.16 25.05
N LYS A 709 4.52 4.13 25.00
CA LYS A 709 4.25 5.04 26.13
C LYS A 709 3.51 4.38 27.28
N GLN A 710 2.60 3.46 26.98
CA GLN A 710 1.85 2.70 27.99
C GLN A 710 2.73 1.65 28.68
N SER A 711 3.88 1.35 28.08
CA SER A 711 4.88 0.43 28.59
C SER A 711 5.99 1.18 29.37
N TYR A 712 7.25 0.96 29.01
CA TYR A 712 8.40 1.71 29.50
C TYR A 712 8.96 2.59 28.36
N PRO A 713 8.55 3.88 28.29
CA PRO A 713 8.96 4.76 27.20
C PRO A 713 10.44 5.13 27.24
N ILE A 714 11.01 5.26 28.44
CA ILE A 714 12.42 5.59 28.65
C ILE A 714 13.22 4.29 28.68
N ARG A 715 13.99 4.03 27.62
CA ARG A 715 14.93 2.91 27.52
C ARG A 715 16.31 3.46 27.29
N LYS A 716 17.14 3.41 28.32
CA LYS A 716 18.52 3.87 28.29
C LYS A 716 19.40 2.75 28.79
N THR A 717 20.59 2.62 28.22
CA THR A 717 21.61 1.77 28.84
C THR A 717 21.94 2.31 30.24
N PHE A 718 22.48 1.47 31.12
CA PHE A 718 22.87 1.90 32.46
C PHE A 718 23.84 3.09 32.42
N GLU A 719 24.80 3.08 31.49
CA GLU A 719 25.73 4.19 31.26
C GLU A 719 25.00 5.48 30.86
N GLN A 720 24.10 5.44 29.88
CA GLN A 720 23.35 6.60 29.42
C GLN A 720 22.43 7.17 30.51
N PHE A 721 21.83 6.28 31.31
CA PHE A 721 20.99 6.68 32.43
C PHE A 721 21.82 7.38 33.50
N TYR A 722 22.90 6.74 33.96
CA TYR A 722 23.80 7.30 34.95
C TYR A 722 24.38 8.64 34.48
N SER A 723 24.91 8.71 33.26
CA SER A 723 25.47 9.94 32.70
C SER A 723 24.50 11.11 32.69
N ARG A 724 23.21 10.86 32.50
CA ARG A 724 22.19 11.90 32.49
C ARG A 724 21.71 12.30 33.88
N TYR A 725 21.57 11.35 34.80
CA TYR A 725 20.87 11.57 36.07
C TYR A 725 21.76 11.56 37.30
N ALA A 726 23.03 11.17 37.19
CA ALA A 726 23.92 11.11 38.33
C ALA A 726 24.17 12.48 38.98
N ILE A 727 23.94 13.59 38.27
CA ILE A 727 23.96 14.95 38.84
C ILE A 727 22.93 15.14 39.97
N ALA A 728 21.88 14.32 40.01
CA ALA A 728 20.87 14.35 41.06
C ALA A 728 21.29 13.56 42.32
N ALA A 729 22.40 12.82 42.30
CA ALA A 729 22.97 12.19 43.49
C ALA A 729 23.96 13.13 44.21
N GLN A 730 24.00 13.02 45.53
CA GLN A 730 24.93 13.78 46.38
C GLN A 730 26.41 13.41 46.12
N ASP A 731 26.69 12.17 45.71
CA ASP A 731 28.05 11.64 45.45
C ASP A 731 28.36 11.51 43.95
N PHE A 732 28.02 12.52 43.16
CA PHE A 732 28.23 12.51 41.70
C PHE A 732 29.70 12.30 41.32
N ARG A 733 29.96 11.30 40.45
CA ARG A 733 31.24 11.10 39.77
C ARG A 733 31.02 11.29 38.27
N SER A 734 31.96 11.97 37.60
CA SER A 734 31.79 12.22 36.17
C SER A 734 31.93 10.91 35.37
N PRO A 735 31.10 10.69 34.32
CA PRO A 735 31.20 9.47 33.50
C PRO A 735 32.59 9.25 32.90
N GLN A 736 33.29 10.32 32.51
CA GLN A 736 34.66 10.27 32.00
C GLN A 736 35.67 9.73 33.02
N GLN A 737 35.52 10.03 34.31
CA GLN A 737 36.39 9.49 35.37
C GLN A 737 36.13 7.99 35.64
N LEU A 738 34.96 7.48 35.26
CA LEU A 738 34.52 6.10 35.53
C LEU A 738 34.78 5.16 34.36
N ILE A 739 34.75 5.65 33.12
CA ILE A 739 35.08 4.86 31.92
C ILE A 739 36.54 4.36 32.01
N ASP A 740 37.45 5.21 32.50
CA ASP A 740 38.87 4.85 32.68
C ASP A 740 39.11 3.81 33.80
N GLN A 741 38.11 3.56 34.65
CA GLN A 741 38.20 2.67 35.82
C GLN A 741 37.45 1.33 35.64
N ASN A 742 36.89 1.06 34.46
CA ASN A 742 36.20 -0.19 34.12
C ASN A 742 35.03 -0.53 35.08
N VAL A 743 34.25 0.50 35.46
CA VAL A 743 33.24 0.42 36.52
C VAL A 743 31.91 -0.16 35.99
N ASP A 744 31.21 -0.95 36.82
CA ASP A 744 29.88 -1.47 36.48
C ASP A 744 28.80 -0.39 36.62
N PHE A 745 28.39 0.18 35.47
CA PHE A 745 27.33 1.17 35.40
C PHE A 745 25.97 0.65 35.89
N LYS A 746 25.72 -0.66 35.87
CA LYS A 746 24.47 -1.25 36.39
C LYS A 746 24.38 -1.07 37.89
N GLU A 747 25.44 -1.38 38.62
CA GLU A 747 25.52 -1.20 40.07
C GLU A 747 25.38 0.28 40.46
N LEU A 748 26.09 1.16 39.74
CA LEU A 748 26.00 2.61 39.96
C LEU A 748 24.60 3.16 39.72
N THR A 749 23.91 2.69 38.67
CA THR A 749 22.54 3.10 38.38
C THR A 749 21.58 2.61 39.47
N ASN A 750 21.74 1.38 39.96
CA ASN A 750 20.93 0.87 41.06
C ASN A 750 21.12 1.70 42.33
N LYS A 751 22.37 2.02 42.69
CA LYS A 751 22.68 2.92 43.82
C LYS A 751 22.05 4.31 43.64
N LEU A 752 22.16 4.88 42.44
CA LEU A 752 21.53 6.16 42.09
C LEU A 752 20.01 6.12 42.32
N PHE A 753 19.32 5.08 41.86
CA PHE A 753 17.89 4.89 42.11
C PHE A 753 17.59 4.76 43.61
N GLU A 754 18.36 3.97 44.34
CA GLU A 754 18.18 3.83 45.79
C GLU A 754 18.36 5.16 46.52
N THR A 755 19.41 5.94 46.22
CA THR A 755 19.66 7.24 46.87
C THR A 755 18.56 8.25 46.54
N ILE A 756 18.18 8.37 45.26
CA ILE A 756 17.19 9.35 44.83
C ILE A 756 15.80 8.98 45.37
N PHE A 757 15.38 7.71 45.28
CA PHE A 757 14.00 7.32 45.57
C PHE A 757 13.77 6.78 47.00
N LYS A 758 14.78 6.28 47.74
CA LYS A 758 14.61 5.99 49.18
C LYS A 758 14.37 7.27 49.99
N SER A 759 14.94 8.41 49.58
CA SER A 759 14.71 9.70 50.24
C SER A 759 13.23 10.18 50.17
N GLN A 760 12.46 9.65 49.20
CA GLN A 760 11.04 10.00 49.04
C GLN A 760 10.08 9.07 49.79
N GLN A 761 10.47 7.82 50.09
CA GLN A 761 9.64 6.90 50.89
C GLN A 761 9.59 7.24 52.38
N THR A 762 10.54 8.02 52.89
CA THR A 762 10.51 8.56 54.25
C THR A 762 9.74 9.87 54.38
N SER A 763 9.13 10.36 53.29
CA SER A 763 8.43 11.67 53.22
C SER A 763 6.94 11.58 52.87
N THR A 764 6.34 10.39 52.94
CA THR A 764 4.88 10.16 52.88
C THR A 764 4.44 9.44 54.13
#